data_AF-A0AAU9X1Y7-F1
#
_entry.id   AF-A0AAU9X1Y7-F1
#
_cell.length_a   1.000
_cell.length_b   1.000
_cell.length_c   1.000
_cell.angle_alpha   90.00
_cell.angle_beta   90.00
_cell.angle_gamma   90.00
#
_symmetry.space_group_name_H-M   'P 1'
#
loop_
_entity.id
_entity.type
_entity.pdbx_description
1 polymer ?
#
loop_
_entity_poly.entity_id
_entity_poly.type
_entity_poly.pdbx_seq_one_letter_code
_entity_poly.pdbx_strand_id
1 'polypeptide(L)'
;MVMEIYEEKLDNFVKPAATIPLYTEIQHWYREGSTNDESEKTNPTLIRPFVHKWRQHYGSCAFVGYPPLERKDLEQGKSSADVCKEKLAVWVKRYQEQNKNNKATLKVTLWTGDALALCTICFPPEMLFDVIDTSNLSDHTGLLNVLVCCGPRLKVPTASLLFTSSMLWCGECDSIEEYYNKCVGVPLQLLPTVLGLKLAVDLELGSKKLPDHLESTEETLCWVKADLKRTLLTIAKTTDVVQALLSLTERCFNLTNEVIHYIGVTSPSPLTMLRIIHQAQQLFKEGAAEIFDILEDELPADFKRRYRLSWNLLKASLGRTPEPIVEIKVNIKIAVVPRYKGTPKPMIYIRRDSSSDQEAPLQPSEIPNSLRYDDKTQVVTFHLREEDWNELHCSSKIWISSRELTKVITCEPVSLADETVKSVQRVDPVETFGLFARQTFTVMESNEKCQVLKVIKVEESIHSYSAELEILDFATCKAKAMKVSQPDESPTVVQIDFEGATGDPLSIYFSCFVDINSSKFQISGKVGKVFCNISKRSDGTVGELVIRNLASLPLHAMQGWDSQLTDIGCSTMLGKMFRTKLDRELKLRRDGGPPFFDLRESIADIIHHHVKEPEIAKVHYVDERGIIEEPYDSAEDMLKKKGFVIKVEKLFKWKNLPLAKVFFCDCQRFADLIRKNPGNTQLLAEYFNRIFLHKVNRLVAGQEEKVLFRKMMYTNAARVPQDGGYAVWKNSYISLLFPRESIKSMAGKKNIDYNFFIAALAMESPLLSSAEPDHMDESSSFEGRSVSSEHSAGFLDPFQGLASHMDQECAFCHSKSETLKRCLGCKNVLYCGKTCQKEHWKKHKTECRGNRKL
;
A
#
# COMPACT_ATOMS: atom_id res chain seq x y z
N MET A 1 -5.35 26.22 18.66
CA MET A 1 -5.45 25.08 17.72
C MET A 1 -6.10 23.84 18.32
N VAL A 2 -5.44 23.04 19.17
CA VAL A 2 -6.04 21.77 19.65
C VAL A 2 -7.29 21.98 20.52
N MET A 3 -7.34 23.02 21.37
CA MET A 3 -8.51 23.41 22.18
C MET A 3 -9.71 23.92 21.35
N GLU A 4 -9.48 24.76 20.34
CA GLU A 4 -10.56 25.33 19.49
C GLU A 4 -11.28 24.25 18.66
N ILE A 5 -10.58 23.17 18.29
CA ILE A 5 -11.18 22.02 17.60
C ILE A 5 -12.16 21.25 18.50
N TYR A 6 -12.02 21.30 19.84
CA TYR A 6 -12.92 20.60 20.77
C TYR A 6 -14.30 21.27 20.87
N GLU A 7 -14.36 22.61 20.89
CA GLU A 7 -15.63 23.34 21.00
C GLU A 7 -16.42 23.23 19.69
N GLU A 8 -15.74 23.40 18.55
CA GLU A 8 -16.35 23.31 17.21
C GLU A 8 -16.79 21.87 16.85
N LYS A 9 -16.12 20.83 17.37
CA LYS A 9 -16.54 19.43 17.20
C LYS A 9 -17.71 19.03 18.10
N LEU A 10 -17.87 19.62 19.28
CA LEU A 10 -19.00 19.32 20.16
C LEU A 10 -20.31 19.85 19.54
N ASP A 11 -20.27 21.04 18.94
CA ASP A 11 -21.43 21.65 18.27
C ASP A 11 -21.81 20.94 16.96
N ASN A 12 -20.83 20.32 16.27
CA ASN A 12 -21.05 19.63 15.00
C ASN A 12 -21.33 18.12 15.13
N PHE A 13 -20.76 17.43 16.13
CA PHE A 13 -21.03 16.01 16.38
C PHE A 13 -22.41 15.81 17.02
N VAL A 14 -22.90 16.84 17.71
CA VAL A 14 -24.18 16.80 18.37
C VAL A 14 -24.95 18.10 18.16
N LYS A 15 -25.60 18.21 17.00
CA LYS A 15 -26.82 19.03 16.98
C LYS A 15 -27.70 18.52 18.13
N PRO A 16 -28.29 19.41 18.95
CA PRO A 16 -29.26 19.01 19.97
C PRO A 16 -30.48 18.43 19.25
N ALA A 17 -30.40 17.16 18.90
CA ALA A 17 -31.56 16.40 18.50
C ALA A 17 -32.33 16.22 19.80
N ALA A 18 -33.45 16.91 19.95
CA ALA A 18 -34.41 16.77 21.04
C ALA A 18 -34.95 15.31 21.22
N THR A 19 -34.36 14.34 20.51
CA THR A 19 -34.74 12.93 20.40
C THR A 19 -33.70 11.95 20.95
N ILE A 20 -32.56 12.38 21.51
CA ILE A 20 -31.59 11.45 22.15
C ILE A 20 -31.66 11.61 23.68
N PRO A 21 -32.32 10.69 24.42
CA PRO A 21 -32.49 10.78 25.87
C PRO A 21 -31.18 10.83 26.66
N LEU A 22 -30.10 10.28 26.09
CA LEU A 22 -28.78 10.14 26.73
C LEU A 22 -27.80 11.26 26.37
N TYR A 23 -28.25 12.32 25.70
CA TYR A 23 -27.38 13.39 25.19
C TYR A 23 -26.49 14.02 26.28
N THR A 24 -27.09 14.40 27.41
CA THR A 24 -26.39 15.03 28.54
C THR A 24 -25.33 14.10 29.13
N GLU A 25 -25.61 12.81 29.19
CA GLU A 25 -24.68 11.80 29.69
C GLU A 25 -23.47 11.63 28.75
N ILE A 26 -23.70 11.49 27.45
CA ILE A 26 -22.64 11.38 26.44
C ILE A 26 -21.75 12.63 26.43
N GLN A 27 -22.36 13.81 26.54
CA GLN A 27 -21.65 15.09 26.60
C GLN A 27 -20.76 15.19 27.86
N HIS A 28 -21.26 14.73 29.02
CA HIS A 28 -20.49 14.66 30.26
C HIS A 28 -19.29 13.70 30.13
N TRP A 29 -19.50 12.47 29.64
CA TRP A 29 -18.41 11.50 29.41
C TRP A 29 -17.33 12.03 28.48
N TYR A 30 -17.73 12.70 27.40
CA TYR A 30 -16.81 13.26 26.41
C TYR A 30 -15.99 14.43 26.98
N ARG A 31 -16.57 15.25 27.85
CA ARG A 31 -15.91 16.43 28.44
C ARG A 31 -15.02 16.09 29.63
N GLU A 32 -15.45 15.17 30.49
CA GLU A 32 -14.82 14.95 31.80
C GLU A 32 -14.03 13.64 31.89
N GLY A 33 -14.35 12.64 31.04
CA GLY A 33 -13.61 11.38 30.98
C GLY A 33 -13.58 10.55 32.27
N SER A 34 -14.44 10.85 33.26
CA SER A 34 -14.37 10.31 34.62
C SER A 34 -15.77 10.05 35.21
N THR A 35 -15.95 8.88 35.85
CA THR A 35 -16.96 8.69 36.91
C THR A 35 -16.33 9.28 38.17
N ASN A 36 -16.88 10.35 38.74
CA ASN A 36 -16.35 10.93 39.98
C ASN A 36 -16.57 10.06 41.24
N ASP A 37 -16.65 8.74 41.09
CA ASP A 37 -16.68 7.77 42.19
C ASP A 37 -15.47 6.84 42.13
N GLU A 38 -14.94 6.58 43.32
CA GLU A 38 -13.56 6.29 43.64
C GLU A 38 -13.02 4.91 43.18
N SER A 39 -11.69 4.89 43.04
CA SER A 39 -10.75 3.77 43.26
C SER A 39 -11.03 2.38 42.64
N GLU A 40 -10.02 1.86 41.93
CA GLU A 40 -9.80 0.45 41.57
C GLU A 40 -10.28 -0.11 40.22
N LYS A 41 -10.72 0.69 39.24
CA LYS A 41 -11.08 0.14 37.90
C LYS A 41 -10.54 0.94 36.72
N THR A 42 -9.24 1.20 36.69
CA THR A 42 -8.60 1.99 35.62
C THR A 42 -7.78 1.13 34.65
N ASN A 43 -7.92 1.46 33.36
CA ASN A 43 -7.12 0.87 32.28
C ASN A 43 -5.65 1.39 32.38
N PRO A 44 -4.66 0.53 32.64
CA PRO A 44 -3.27 0.94 32.81
C PRO A 44 -2.61 1.50 31.54
N THR A 45 -3.22 1.36 30.35
CA THR A 45 -2.70 1.93 29.09
C THR A 45 -2.80 3.47 29.02
N LEU A 46 -3.40 4.13 30.02
CA LEU A 46 -3.63 5.58 30.07
C LEU A 46 -2.60 6.35 30.94
N ILE A 47 -1.57 5.67 31.46
CA ILE A 47 -0.51 6.29 32.27
C ILE A 47 0.69 6.64 31.38
N ARG A 48 1.14 7.90 31.41
CA ARG A 48 2.39 8.30 30.75
C ARG A 48 3.59 7.68 31.48
N PRO A 49 4.53 7.02 30.76
CA PRO A 49 5.83 6.67 31.32
C PRO A 49 6.57 7.92 31.84
N PHE A 50 7.35 7.75 32.90
CA PHE A 50 8.26 8.74 33.52
C PHE A 50 7.65 9.88 34.35
N VAL A 51 6.35 10.16 34.22
CA VAL A 51 5.69 11.23 35.00
C VAL A 51 4.64 10.74 35.99
N HIS A 52 4.21 9.46 35.91
CA HIS A 52 3.20 8.84 36.78
C HIS A 52 1.93 9.69 36.99
N LYS A 53 1.58 10.56 36.03
CA LYS A 53 0.42 11.44 36.07
C LYS A 53 -0.56 11.07 34.96
N TRP A 54 -1.85 11.08 35.31
CA TRP A 54 -2.96 10.83 34.39
C TRP A 54 -3.09 11.96 33.38
N ARG A 55 -3.10 11.62 32.09
CA ARG A 55 -3.67 12.45 31.02
C ARG A 55 -4.23 11.52 29.97
N GLN A 56 -5.55 11.53 29.80
CA GLN A 56 -6.25 10.83 28.72
C GLN A 56 -5.58 11.15 27.38
N HIS A 57 -5.19 10.12 26.63
CA HIS A 57 -4.71 10.30 25.26
C HIS A 57 -5.89 10.70 24.38
N TYR A 58 -5.71 11.67 23.47
CA TYR A 58 -6.80 12.27 22.67
C TYR A 58 -7.52 11.28 21.74
N GLY A 59 -6.90 10.13 21.44
CA GLY A 59 -7.52 9.02 20.71
C GLY A 59 -8.28 8.01 21.58
N SER A 60 -8.18 8.12 22.91
CA SER A 60 -8.85 7.23 23.87
C SER A 60 -10.30 7.66 24.07
N CYS A 61 -11.10 7.53 23.02
CA CYS A 61 -12.56 7.65 23.09
C CYS A 61 -13.16 6.28 23.44
N ALA A 62 -13.90 6.19 24.55
CA ALA A 62 -14.59 4.95 24.94
C ALA A 62 -15.57 4.43 23.86
N PHE A 63 -16.04 5.31 22.97
CA PHE A 63 -17.02 5.00 21.93
C PHE A 63 -16.43 4.46 20.61
N VAL A 64 -15.12 4.62 20.37
CA VAL A 64 -14.48 4.13 19.14
C VAL A 64 -14.10 2.64 19.27
N GLY A 65 -14.07 2.10 20.50
CA GLY A 65 -13.34 0.86 20.79
C GLY A 65 -14.12 -0.38 21.21
N TYR A 66 -15.29 -0.32 21.86
CA TYR A 66 -15.67 -1.49 22.66
C TYR A 66 -17.14 -1.96 22.63
N PRO A 67 -18.14 -1.18 22.18
CA PRO A 67 -19.26 -1.80 21.45
C PRO A 67 -19.76 -0.97 20.26
N PRO A 68 -20.11 -1.59 19.11
CA PRO A 68 -20.87 -0.91 18.05
C PRO A 68 -22.28 -0.65 18.56
N LEU A 69 -22.47 0.49 19.23
CA LEU A 69 -23.78 0.94 19.67
C LEU A 69 -24.53 1.53 18.48
N GLU A 70 -25.70 0.99 18.17
CA GLU A 70 -26.60 1.61 17.22
C GLU A 70 -27.43 2.69 17.92
N ARG A 71 -27.92 3.68 17.14
CA ARG A 71 -28.81 4.71 17.69
C ARG A 71 -30.02 4.10 18.42
N LYS A 72 -30.59 3.01 17.88
CA LYS A 72 -31.71 2.28 18.49
C LYS A 72 -31.35 1.66 19.85
N ASP A 73 -30.10 1.23 20.03
CA ASP A 73 -29.62 0.71 21.31
C ASP A 73 -29.59 1.81 22.38
N LEU A 74 -29.24 3.04 21.98
CA LEU A 74 -29.21 4.22 22.85
C LEU A 74 -30.60 4.80 23.13
N GLU A 75 -31.54 4.64 22.21
CA GLU A 75 -32.94 5.07 22.38
C GLU A 75 -33.70 4.22 23.41
N GLN A 76 -33.30 2.95 23.56
CA GLN A 76 -33.93 1.98 24.46
C GLN A 76 -33.25 1.90 25.84
N GLY A 77 -32.03 2.45 25.96
CA GLY A 77 -31.20 2.38 27.15
C GLY A 77 -31.53 3.42 28.21
N LYS A 78 -31.34 3.06 29.49
CA LYS A 78 -31.45 3.99 30.62
C LYS A 78 -30.22 4.89 30.78
N SER A 79 -29.05 4.39 30.39
CA SER A 79 -27.78 5.11 30.35
C SER A 79 -26.84 4.48 29.31
N SER A 80 -25.83 5.23 28.85
CA SER A 80 -24.80 4.74 27.91
C SER A 80 -24.00 3.59 28.53
N ALA A 81 -23.75 3.66 29.84
CA ALA A 81 -23.11 2.60 30.59
C ALA A 81 -23.96 1.32 30.65
N ASP A 82 -25.28 1.44 30.82
CA ASP A 82 -26.17 0.27 30.87
C ASP A 82 -26.25 -0.45 29.53
N VAL A 83 -26.38 0.30 28.43
CA VAL A 83 -26.36 -0.28 27.07
C VAL A 83 -25.03 -1.01 26.80
N CYS A 84 -23.90 -0.40 27.19
CA CYS A 84 -22.59 -1.03 27.09
C CYS A 84 -22.51 -2.33 27.91
N LYS A 85 -23.01 -2.33 29.15
CA LYS A 85 -23.02 -3.51 30.02
C LYS A 85 -23.88 -4.63 29.45
N GLU A 86 -25.07 -4.31 28.92
CA GLU A 86 -25.96 -5.29 28.30
C GLU A 86 -25.32 -5.93 27.06
N LYS A 87 -24.74 -5.11 26.17
CA LYS A 87 -24.02 -5.62 24.98
C LYS A 87 -22.82 -6.47 25.38
N LEU A 88 -22.02 -6.02 26.35
CA LEU A 88 -20.90 -6.78 26.88
C LEU A 88 -21.36 -8.10 27.50
N ALA A 89 -22.46 -8.11 28.27
CA ALA A 89 -23.02 -9.32 28.85
C ALA A 89 -23.46 -10.33 27.78
N VAL A 90 -24.10 -9.85 26.70
CA VAL A 90 -24.46 -10.69 25.54
C VAL A 90 -23.20 -11.28 24.89
N TRP A 91 -22.15 -10.48 24.72
CA TRP A 91 -20.90 -10.95 24.13
C TRP A 91 -20.16 -11.94 25.00
N VAL A 92 -20.07 -11.68 26.30
CA VAL A 92 -19.49 -12.60 27.28
C VAL A 92 -20.27 -13.90 27.30
N LYS A 93 -21.61 -13.85 27.26
CA LYS A 93 -22.46 -15.05 27.20
C LYS A 93 -22.21 -15.84 25.90
N ARG A 94 -22.18 -15.19 24.75
CA ARG A 94 -21.86 -15.83 23.45
C ARG A 94 -20.46 -16.44 23.46
N TYR A 95 -19.49 -15.73 24.02
CA TYR A 95 -18.12 -16.23 24.19
C TYR A 95 -18.08 -17.46 25.11
N GLN A 96 -18.77 -17.42 26.25
CA GLN A 96 -18.90 -18.54 27.17
C GLN A 96 -19.59 -19.76 26.52
N GLU A 97 -20.65 -19.54 25.74
CA GLU A 97 -21.33 -20.59 24.97
C GLU A 97 -20.41 -21.20 23.90
N GLN A 98 -19.68 -20.37 23.15
CA GLN A 98 -18.65 -20.86 22.23
C GLN A 98 -17.55 -21.63 22.96
N ASN A 99 -17.11 -21.17 24.13
CA ASN A 99 -16.08 -21.85 24.91
C ASN A 99 -16.54 -23.20 25.45
N LYS A 100 -17.80 -23.31 25.88
CA LYS A 100 -18.41 -24.59 26.28
C LYS A 100 -18.42 -25.58 25.11
N ASN A 101 -18.62 -25.09 23.89
CA ASN A 101 -18.66 -25.93 22.69
C ASN A 101 -17.25 -26.25 22.12
N ASN A 102 -16.28 -25.35 22.26
CA ASN A 102 -14.97 -25.44 21.57
C ASN A 102 -13.74 -25.62 22.48
N LYS A 103 -13.88 -25.74 23.81
CA LYS A 103 -12.75 -25.92 24.78
C LYS A 103 -11.58 -24.92 24.59
N ALA A 104 -11.82 -23.72 24.04
CA ALA A 104 -10.73 -22.77 23.74
C ALA A 104 -10.33 -21.98 25.00
N THR A 105 -9.12 -22.19 25.52
CA THR A 105 -8.59 -21.39 26.63
C THR A 105 -7.96 -20.10 26.09
N LEU A 106 -8.50 -18.92 26.46
CA LEU A 106 -7.85 -17.64 26.19
C LEU A 106 -6.74 -17.41 27.21
N LYS A 107 -5.49 -17.33 26.75
CA LYS A 107 -4.33 -16.93 27.56
C LYS A 107 -3.93 -15.52 27.17
N VAL A 108 -3.90 -14.62 28.14
CA VAL A 108 -3.38 -13.25 27.97
C VAL A 108 -2.06 -13.14 28.71
N THR A 109 -1.02 -12.67 28.02
CA THR A 109 0.31 -12.41 28.60
C THR A 109 0.62 -10.94 28.41
N LEU A 110 0.93 -10.24 29.50
CA LEU A 110 1.35 -8.84 29.46
C LEU A 110 2.87 -8.78 29.51
N TRP A 111 3.46 -7.93 28.67
CA TRP A 111 4.89 -7.70 28.63
C TRP A 111 5.19 -6.21 28.83
N THR A 112 6.11 -5.92 29.75
CA THR A 112 6.61 -4.58 30.00
C THR A 112 8.06 -4.52 29.53
N GLY A 113 8.30 -3.96 28.35
CA GLY A 113 9.63 -3.86 27.77
C GLY A 113 9.61 -3.33 26.34
N ASP A 114 10.76 -3.35 25.69
CA ASP A 114 10.89 -2.94 24.29
C ASP A 114 10.18 -3.94 23.36
N ALA A 115 9.26 -3.44 22.54
CA ALA A 115 8.44 -4.28 21.66
C ALA A 115 9.23 -4.92 20.51
N LEU A 116 10.28 -4.26 20.01
CA LEU A 116 11.13 -4.82 18.96
C LEU A 116 12.10 -5.86 19.54
N ALA A 117 12.64 -5.62 20.73
CA ALA A 117 13.44 -6.59 21.47
C ALA A 117 12.63 -7.85 21.80
N LEU A 118 11.34 -7.68 22.13
CA LEU A 118 10.42 -8.79 22.36
C LEU A 118 10.33 -9.70 21.13
N CYS A 119 10.12 -9.14 19.94
CA CYS A 119 10.02 -9.89 18.69
C CYS A 119 11.35 -10.50 18.21
N THR A 120 12.49 -9.99 18.67
CA THR A 120 13.80 -10.39 18.15
C THR A 120 14.58 -11.29 19.11
N ILE A 121 14.66 -10.92 20.39
CA ILE A 121 15.53 -11.57 21.37
C ILE A 121 14.73 -12.28 22.48
N CYS A 122 13.64 -11.68 22.97
CA CYS A 122 13.01 -12.16 24.21
C CYS A 122 12.02 -13.33 24.01
N PHE A 123 11.44 -13.49 22.82
CA PHE A 123 10.61 -14.67 22.53
C PHE A 123 11.45 -15.88 22.12
N PRO A 124 11.11 -17.09 22.61
CA PRO A 124 11.69 -18.34 22.11
C PRO A 124 11.55 -18.43 20.58
N PRO A 125 12.55 -18.93 19.82
CA PRO A 125 12.51 -18.98 18.35
C PRO A 125 11.26 -19.64 17.76
N GLU A 126 10.75 -20.67 18.42
CA GLU A 126 9.56 -21.45 18.03
C GLU A 126 8.22 -20.75 18.29
N MET A 127 8.22 -19.65 19.05
CA MET A 127 7.01 -18.87 19.32
C MET A 127 6.66 -18.01 18.10
N LEU A 128 5.70 -18.50 17.32
CA LEU A 128 5.18 -17.87 16.10
C LEU A 128 3.69 -17.56 16.22
N PHE A 129 3.24 -16.56 15.49
CA PHE A 129 1.90 -15.99 15.59
C PHE A 129 1.16 -16.05 14.25
N ASP A 130 -0.13 -16.37 14.32
CA ASP A 130 -1.02 -16.27 13.16
C ASP A 130 -1.37 -14.81 12.84
N VAL A 131 -1.48 -13.95 13.86
CA VAL A 131 -1.73 -12.52 13.70
C VAL A 131 -0.84 -11.73 14.65
N ILE A 132 -0.21 -10.68 14.14
CA ILE A 132 0.50 -9.66 14.93
C ILE A 132 -0.16 -8.32 14.61
N ASP A 133 -0.55 -7.56 15.62
CA ASP A 133 -1.04 -6.20 15.46
C ASP A 133 -0.17 -5.28 16.31
N THR A 134 0.51 -4.35 15.65
CA THR A 134 1.42 -3.41 16.33
C THR A 134 0.80 -2.04 16.54
N SER A 135 -0.47 -1.84 16.14
CA SER A 135 -1.11 -0.53 16.14
C SER A 135 -0.19 0.51 15.48
N ASN A 136 -0.06 1.69 16.07
CA ASN A 136 0.75 2.79 15.57
C ASN A 136 2.25 2.74 15.97
N LEU A 137 2.78 1.59 16.40
CA LEU A 137 4.20 1.47 16.78
C LEU A 137 5.16 1.94 15.67
N SER A 138 4.78 1.76 14.40
CA SER A 138 5.56 2.22 13.23
C SER A 138 5.79 3.72 13.19
N ASP A 139 4.91 4.54 13.78
CA ASP A 139 5.09 5.99 13.87
C ASP A 139 6.24 6.38 14.82
N HIS A 140 6.56 5.50 15.76
CA HIS A 140 7.56 5.74 16.81
C HIS A 140 8.91 5.09 16.48
N THR A 141 8.89 3.83 16.04
CA THR A 141 10.11 3.05 15.81
C THR A 141 10.44 2.88 14.34
N GLY A 142 9.60 3.37 13.43
CA GLY A 142 9.72 3.21 11.98
C GLY A 142 9.10 1.92 11.47
N LEU A 143 8.34 2.02 10.38
CA LEU A 143 7.64 0.90 9.75
C LEU A 143 8.58 -0.25 9.38
N LEU A 144 9.72 0.04 8.72
CA LEU A 144 10.65 -1.01 8.30
C LEU A 144 11.21 -1.82 9.47
N ASN A 145 11.49 -1.19 10.62
CA ASN A 145 11.92 -1.90 11.83
C ASN A 145 10.86 -2.88 12.32
N VAL A 146 9.59 -2.44 12.32
CA VAL A 146 8.45 -3.29 12.70
C VAL A 146 8.34 -4.49 11.76
N LEU A 147 8.42 -4.27 10.44
CA LEU A 147 8.31 -5.35 9.44
C LEU A 147 9.42 -6.39 9.61
N VAL A 148 10.67 -5.95 9.75
CA VAL A 148 11.84 -6.84 9.84
C VAL A 148 11.88 -7.62 11.15
N CYS A 149 11.39 -7.03 12.25
CA CYS A 149 11.32 -7.70 13.56
C CYS A 149 10.12 -8.65 13.68
N CYS A 150 8.96 -8.28 13.13
CA CYS A 150 7.72 -9.05 13.29
C CYS A 150 7.52 -10.09 12.19
N GLY A 151 7.99 -9.84 10.96
CA GLY A 151 7.83 -10.75 9.81
C GLY A 151 8.29 -12.19 10.09
N PRO A 152 9.50 -12.41 10.66
CA PRO A 152 9.98 -13.75 11.04
C PRO A 152 9.08 -14.48 12.04
N ARG A 153 8.31 -13.74 12.84
CA ARG A 153 7.42 -14.27 13.88
C ARG A 153 6.05 -14.65 13.35
N LEU A 154 5.74 -14.40 12.09
CA LEU A 154 4.52 -14.91 11.46
C LEU A 154 4.65 -16.42 11.24
N LYS A 155 3.57 -17.18 11.47
CA LYS A 155 3.61 -18.65 11.48
C LYS A 155 3.51 -19.25 10.08
N VAL A 156 2.40 -19.01 9.40
CA VAL A 156 1.99 -19.71 8.17
C VAL A 156 2.07 -18.75 6.96
N PRO A 157 2.84 -19.08 5.92
CA PRO A 157 2.84 -18.33 4.66
C PRO A 157 1.44 -18.15 4.08
N THR A 158 1.16 -16.97 3.51
CA THR A 158 -0.10 -16.60 2.84
C THR A 158 -1.37 -16.64 3.72
N ALA A 159 -1.23 -16.92 5.02
CA ALA A 159 -2.34 -16.97 5.97
C ALA A 159 -2.11 -16.12 7.21
N SER A 160 -0.86 -16.05 7.71
CA SER A 160 -0.54 -15.21 8.86
C SER A 160 -0.38 -13.74 8.48
N LEU A 161 -0.91 -12.86 9.33
CA LEU A 161 -1.09 -11.44 9.07
C LEU A 161 -0.33 -10.58 10.07
N LEU A 162 0.26 -9.48 9.59
CA LEU A 162 0.82 -8.41 10.40
C LEU A 162 0.06 -7.12 10.08
N PHE A 163 -0.52 -6.47 11.09
CA PHE A 163 -1.17 -5.18 10.96
C PHE A 163 -0.28 -4.09 11.55
N THR A 164 -0.10 -3.03 10.79
CA THR A 164 0.59 -1.81 11.20
C THR A 164 -0.32 -0.62 10.88
N SER A 165 -0.47 0.31 11.81
CA SER A 165 -1.20 1.55 11.57
C SER A 165 -0.25 2.73 11.55
N SER A 166 -0.59 3.76 10.78
CA SER A 166 0.02 5.07 10.91
C SER A 166 -1.05 6.12 11.12
N MET A 167 -0.86 6.95 12.14
CA MET A 167 -1.65 8.15 12.38
C MET A 167 -0.90 9.41 11.93
N LEU A 168 0.42 9.32 11.79
CA LEU A 168 1.28 10.46 11.50
C LEU A 168 1.68 10.55 10.02
N TRP A 169 1.42 9.56 9.18
CA TRP A 169 1.81 9.56 7.75
C TRP A 169 1.45 10.86 7.00
N CYS A 170 0.26 11.42 7.25
CA CYS A 170 -0.17 12.66 6.60
C CYS A 170 0.65 13.87 7.04
N GLY A 171 1.51 13.73 8.06
CA GLY A 171 2.53 14.65 8.56
C GLY A 171 3.36 15.31 7.46
N GLU A 172 4.02 14.51 6.63
CA GLU A 172 4.97 14.98 5.62
C GLU A 172 4.81 14.26 4.28
N CYS A 173 3.71 13.50 4.12
CA CYS A 173 3.39 12.76 2.91
C CYS A 173 2.00 13.16 2.42
N ASP A 174 1.89 13.35 1.11
CA ASP A 174 0.65 13.65 0.40
C ASP A 174 -0.19 12.39 0.18
N SER A 175 0.43 11.20 0.19
CA SER A 175 -0.27 9.92 0.05
C SER A 175 0.33 8.81 0.90
N ILE A 176 -0.45 7.74 1.11
CA ILE A 176 0.04 6.50 1.74
C ILE A 176 1.10 5.82 0.89
N GLU A 177 1.04 5.96 -0.43
CA GLU A 177 2.07 5.45 -1.33
C GLU A 177 3.40 6.19 -1.13
N GLU A 178 3.36 7.52 -0.99
CA GLU A 178 4.55 8.29 -0.67
C GLU A 178 5.10 7.93 0.72
N TYR A 179 4.23 7.76 1.72
CA TYR A 179 4.63 7.27 3.05
C TYR A 179 5.31 5.91 2.98
N TYR A 180 4.73 4.95 2.26
CA TYR A 180 5.33 3.63 2.02
C TYR A 180 6.70 3.76 1.33
N ASN A 181 6.78 4.59 0.28
CA ASN A 181 8.02 4.80 -0.47
C ASN A 181 9.10 5.46 0.36
N LYS A 182 8.75 6.35 1.30
CA LYS A 182 9.70 6.96 2.27
C LYS A 182 10.14 5.97 3.34
N CYS A 183 9.21 5.20 3.91
CA CYS A 183 9.47 4.26 5.01
C CYS A 183 10.19 2.98 4.59
N VAL A 184 9.77 2.35 3.49
CA VAL A 184 10.20 1.01 3.06
C VAL A 184 10.95 1.10 1.74
N GLY A 185 10.35 1.72 0.72
CA GLY A 185 11.04 2.04 -0.53
C GLY A 185 11.37 0.87 -1.45
N VAL A 186 10.96 -0.34 -1.09
CA VAL A 186 11.12 -1.54 -1.93
C VAL A 186 9.91 -1.64 -2.86
N PRO A 187 10.06 -1.91 -4.17
CA PRO A 187 8.92 -2.19 -5.03
C PRO A 187 8.03 -3.31 -4.46
N LEU A 188 6.71 -3.14 -4.46
CA LEU A 188 5.76 -4.07 -3.82
C LEU A 188 5.93 -5.51 -4.31
N GLN A 189 6.32 -5.68 -5.58
CA GLN A 189 6.54 -6.96 -6.24
C GLN A 189 7.85 -7.66 -5.85
N LEU A 190 8.75 -6.96 -5.15
CA LEU A 190 10.03 -7.48 -4.64
C LEU A 190 10.04 -7.67 -3.12
N LEU A 191 9.03 -7.14 -2.40
CA LEU A 191 8.85 -7.39 -0.97
C LEU A 191 8.95 -8.88 -0.56
N PRO A 192 8.41 -9.84 -1.34
CA PRO A 192 8.45 -11.25 -0.95
C PRO A 192 9.85 -11.88 -1.00
N THR A 193 10.76 -11.26 -1.74
CA THR A 193 12.17 -11.66 -1.84
C THR A 193 13.02 -10.90 -0.83
N VAL A 194 12.82 -9.58 -0.70
CA VAL A 194 13.66 -8.72 0.14
C VAL A 194 13.29 -8.81 1.63
N LEU A 195 11.99 -8.76 1.96
CA LEU A 195 11.51 -8.76 3.35
C LEU A 195 10.77 -10.05 3.72
N GLY A 196 10.49 -10.93 2.76
CA GLY A 196 9.72 -12.14 3.03
C GLY A 196 8.24 -11.89 3.33
N LEU A 197 7.71 -10.73 2.93
CA LEU A 197 6.33 -10.30 3.16
C LEU A 197 5.66 -9.86 1.85
N LYS A 198 4.33 -9.93 1.79
CA LYS A 198 3.47 -9.34 0.76
C LYS A 198 2.60 -8.26 1.37
N LEU A 199 2.29 -7.20 0.64
CA LEU A 199 1.32 -6.20 1.07
C LEU A 199 -0.08 -6.64 0.60
N ALA A 200 -0.99 -6.92 1.54
CA ALA A 200 -2.39 -7.24 1.24
C ALA A 200 -3.28 -6.01 1.06
N VAL A 201 -2.69 -4.81 1.16
CA VAL A 201 -3.33 -3.56 0.77
C VAL A 201 -2.92 -3.22 -0.64
N ASP A 202 -3.93 -2.99 -1.48
CA ASP A 202 -3.73 -2.44 -2.80
C ASP A 202 -3.67 -0.91 -2.67
N LEU A 203 -2.56 -0.29 -3.09
CA LEU A 203 -2.40 1.17 -3.01
C LEU A 203 -3.05 1.88 -4.20
N GLU A 204 -3.18 1.19 -5.35
CA GLU A 204 -3.88 1.69 -6.54
C GLU A 204 -5.41 1.71 -6.32
N LEU A 205 -5.91 0.81 -5.47
CA LEU A 205 -7.28 0.85 -4.98
C LEU A 205 -7.32 1.63 -3.65
N GLY A 206 -8.29 2.54 -3.52
CA GLY A 206 -8.46 3.30 -2.29
C GLY A 206 -8.78 2.47 -1.05
N SER A 207 -9.00 3.16 0.06
CA SER A 207 -9.46 2.54 1.30
C SER A 207 -10.93 2.14 1.22
N LYS A 208 -11.25 0.95 1.72
CA LYS A 208 -12.63 0.50 1.97
C LYS A 208 -13.14 0.96 3.35
N LYS A 209 -12.28 1.56 4.18
CA LYS A 209 -12.62 2.10 5.50
C LYS A 209 -13.14 3.52 5.32
N LEU A 210 -14.29 3.83 5.92
CA LEU A 210 -14.75 5.21 6.02
C LEU A 210 -13.67 6.02 6.76
N PRO A 211 -13.26 7.20 6.25
CA PRO A 211 -12.37 8.10 6.98
C PRO A 211 -12.93 8.42 8.36
N ASP A 212 -12.13 8.20 9.41
CA ASP A 212 -12.54 8.46 10.80
C ASP A 212 -12.91 9.94 10.99
N HIS A 213 -12.15 10.86 10.37
CA HIS A 213 -12.46 12.29 10.28
C HIS A 213 -12.05 12.90 8.92
N LEU A 214 -12.57 14.10 8.62
CA LEU A 214 -12.18 14.89 7.44
C LEU A 214 -10.70 15.33 7.45
N GLU A 215 -10.03 15.32 8.61
CA GLU A 215 -8.68 15.90 8.77
C GLU A 215 -7.61 14.91 9.27
N SER A 216 -7.99 13.69 9.67
CA SER A 216 -7.05 12.67 10.11
C SER A 216 -7.65 11.29 9.82
N THR A 217 -6.88 10.45 9.13
CA THR A 217 -7.23 9.06 8.86
C THR A 217 -6.07 8.20 9.30
N GLU A 218 -6.22 7.52 10.43
CA GLU A 218 -5.40 6.35 10.72
C GLU A 218 -5.50 5.41 9.52
N GLU A 219 -4.36 5.07 8.94
CA GLU A 219 -4.31 4.10 7.86
C GLU A 219 -3.67 2.81 8.35
N THR A 220 -4.34 1.70 8.10
CA THR A 220 -3.85 0.37 8.47
C THR A 220 -3.34 -0.34 7.24
N LEU A 221 -2.06 -0.74 7.29
CA LEU A 221 -1.43 -1.61 6.32
C LEU A 221 -1.43 -3.05 6.83
N CYS A 222 -1.87 -3.97 5.96
CA CYS A 222 -1.91 -5.41 6.23
C CYS A 222 -0.81 -6.10 5.43
N TRP A 223 0.08 -6.79 6.13
CA TRP A 223 1.21 -7.52 5.58
C TRP A 223 0.99 -9.02 5.78
N VAL A 224 1.43 -9.82 4.82
CA VAL A 224 1.20 -11.27 4.81
C VAL A 224 2.53 -11.98 4.63
N LYS A 225 2.77 -13.03 5.41
CA LYS A 225 3.99 -13.84 5.27
C LYS A 225 4.07 -14.40 3.84
N ALA A 226 5.20 -14.19 3.16
CA ALA A 226 5.42 -14.77 1.84
C ALA A 226 5.71 -16.28 1.95
N ASP A 227 5.56 -17.00 0.83
CA ASP A 227 6.02 -18.39 0.72
C ASP A 227 7.51 -18.48 1.12
N LEU A 228 7.95 -19.59 1.68
CA LEU A 228 9.34 -19.79 2.09
C LEU A 228 10.13 -20.64 1.10
N LYS A 229 9.47 -21.40 0.23
CA LYS A 229 10.14 -22.21 -0.78
C LYS A 229 10.64 -21.33 -1.93
N ARG A 230 11.91 -21.44 -2.27
CA ARG A 230 12.57 -20.62 -3.30
C ARG A 230 13.56 -21.45 -4.10
N THR A 231 13.67 -21.18 -5.40
CA THR A 231 14.84 -21.55 -6.18
C THR A 231 15.93 -20.49 -5.95
N LEU A 232 17.19 -20.94 -5.87
CA LEU A 232 18.33 -20.06 -5.65
C LEU A 232 18.45 -19.00 -6.76
N LEU A 233 18.55 -17.74 -6.35
CA LEU A 233 18.70 -16.60 -7.25
C LEU A 233 20.19 -16.31 -7.49
N THR A 234 20.47 -15.77 -8.66
CA THR A 234 21.77 -15.20 -9.04
C THR A 234 21.60 -13.69 -9.07
N ILE A 235 22.48 -12.96 -8.42
CA ILE A 235 22.48 -11.49 -8.45
C ILE A 235 23.44 -11.01 -9.53
N ALA A 236 22.96 -10.12 -10.39
CA ALA A 236 23.80 -9.29 -11.24
C ALA A 236 23.69 -7.81 -10.81
N LYS A 237 24.76 -7.03 -11.03
CA LYS A 237 24.85 -5.61 -10.64
C LYS A 237 23.66 -4.75 -11.09
N THR A 238 23.03 -5.08 -12.22
CA THR A 238 21.94 -4.31 -12.83
C THR A 238 20.53 -4.83 -12.51
N THR A 239 20.37 -5.70 -11.50
CA THR A 239 19.05 -6.27 -11.18
C THR A 239 18.18 -5.32 -10.35
N ASP A 240 16.87 -5.37 -10.54
CA ASP A 240 15.91 -4.59 -9.74
C ASP A 240 16.00 -4.93 -8.24
N VAL A 241 16.42 -6.15 -7.90
CA VAL A 241 16.66 -6.59 -6.52
C VAL A 241 17.83 -5.81 -5.91
N VAL A 242 18.93 -5.61 -6.64
CA VAL A 242 20.07 -4.79 -6.17
C VAL A 242 19.63 -3.35 -5.95
N GLN A 243 18.86 -2.78 -6.88
CA GLN A 243 18.32 -1.42 -6.73
C GLN A 243 17.42 -1.29 -5.49
N ALA A 244 16.59 -2.30 -5.20
CA ALA A 244 15.78 -2.33 -3.98
C ALA A 244 16.66 -2.40 -2.71
N LEU A 245 17.72 -3.20 -2.71
CA LEU A 245 18.67 -3.28 -1.59
C LEU A 245 19.49 -1.99 -1.43
N LEU A 246 19.84 -1.32 -2.52
CA LEU A 246 20.52 -0.03 -2.51
C LEU A 246 19.63 1.05 -1.89
N SER A 247 18.36 1.10 -2.29
CA SER A 247 17.38 2.02 -1.68
C SER A 247 17.20 1.78 -0.18
N LEU A 248 17.22 0.52 0.27
CA LEU A 248 17.21 0.19 1.70
C LEU A 248 18.49 0.65 2.40
N THR A 249 19.64 0.52 1.74
CA THR A 249 20.94 0.96 2.26
C THR A 249 20.94 2.48 2.46
N GLU A 250 20.53 3.24 1.44
CA GLU A 250 20.40 4.70 1.51
C GLU A 250 19.54 5.14 2.70
N ARG A 251 18.43 4.44 2.96
CA ARG A 251 17.54 4.73 4.09
C ARG A 251 18.13 4.36 5.44
N CYS A 252 18.70 3.17 5.56
CA CYS A 252 19.28 2.67 6.81
C CYS A 252 20.47 3.52 7.28
N PHE A 253 21.15 4.20 6.35
CA PHE A 253 22.21 5.17 6.65
C PHE A 253 21.75 6.64 6.55
N ASN A 254 20.50 6.89 6.16
CA ASN A 254 19.91 8.20 5.90
C ASN A 254 20.79 9.08 5.00
N LEU A 255 21.18 8.56 3.84
CA LEU A 255 22.09 9.24 2.90
C LEU A 255 21.45 10.46 2.22
N THR A 256 20.12 10.51 2.17
CA THR A 256 19.37 11.67 1.65
C THR A 256 19.29 12.83 2.64
N ASN A 257 19.83 12.67 3.86
CA ASN A 257 19.77 13.68 4.94
C ASN A 257 18.34 14.16 5.24
N GLU A 258 17.36 13.27 5.13
CA GLU A 258 15.98 13.62 5.47
C GLU A 258 15.87 13.88 6.98
N VAL A 259 15.50 15.12 7.33
CA VAL A 259 15.24 15.53 8.72
C VAL A 259 13.74 15.51 8.92
N ILE A 260 13.19 14.38 9.33
CA ILE A 260 11.76 14.27 9.60
C ILE A 260 11.54 13.81 11.05
N HIS A 261 10.96 14.69 11.86
CA HIS A 261 10.77 14.49 13.30
C HIS A 261 9.46 13.78 13.68
N TYR A 262 8.56 13.50 12.72
CA TYR A 262 7.16 13.22 13.07
C TYR A 262 6.54 11.94 12.49
N ILE A 263 7.17 11.17 11.60
CA ILE A 263 6.48 10.05 10.90
C ILE A 263 7.22 8.70 10.92
N GLY A 264 8.17 8.49 11.83
CA GLY A 264 8.92 7.22 11.96
C GLY A 264 9.86 6.88 10.79
N VAL A 265 9.75 7.55 9.64
CA VAL A 265 10.49 7.32 8.38
C VAL A 265 12.01 7.24 8.58
N THR A 266 12.59 8.09 9.41
CA THR A 266 14.05 8.21 9.62
C THR A 266 14.59 7.25 10.69
N SER A 267 13.80 6.26 11.11
CA SER A 267 14.15 5.34 12.22
C SER A 267 14.83 4.02 11.81
N PRO A 268 14.82 3.56 10.54
CA PRO A 268 15.68 2.46 10.12
C PRO A 268 17.16 2.76 10.39
N SER A 269 17.95 1.70 10.55
CA SER A 269 19.34 1.77 10.99
C SER A 269 20.20 0.75 10.25
N PRO A 270 21.54 0.82 10.36
CA PRO A 270 22.41 -0.24 9.85
C PRO A 270 22.06 -1.63 10.41
N LEU A 271 21.58 -1.72 11.67
CA LEU A 271 21.11 -2.99 12.24
C LEU A 271 19.82 -3.50 11.58
N THR A 272 18.98 -2.59 11.06
CA THR A 272 17.82 -2.96 10.25
C THR A 272 18.27 -3.60 8.94
N MET A 273 19.26 -2.99 8.28
CA MET A 273 19.90 -3.55 7.08
C MET A 273 20.56 -4.90 7.35
N LEU A 274 21.27 -5.04 8.48
CA LEU A 274 21.88 -6.30 8.92
C LEU A 274 20.85 -7.43 8.93
N ARG A 275 19.69 -7.18 9.55
CA ARG A 275 18.61 -8.17 9.66
C ARG A 275 18.01 -8.52 8.30
N ILE A 276 17.83 -7.53 7.42
CA ILE A 276 17.31 -7.75 6.06
C ILE A 276 18.27 -8.63 5.27
N ILE A 277 19.56 -8.27 5.20
CA ILE A 277 20.55 -9.07 4.46
C ILE A 277 20.73 -10.44 5.11
N HIS A 278 20.73 -10.52 6.45
CA HIS A 278 20.81 -11.79 7.15
C HIS A 278 19.68 -12.75 6.76
N GLN A 279 18.47 -12.24 6.56
CA GLN A 279 17.31 -13.03 6.11
C GLN A 279 17.40 -13.41 4.63
N ALA A 280 17.77 -12.45 3.78
CA ALA A 280 17.75 -12.61 2.33
C ALA A 280 18.97 -13.35 1.75
N GLN A 281 20.13 -13.34 2.43
CA GLN A 281 21.39 -13.90 1.91
C GLN A 281 21.30 -15.36 1.46
N GLN A 282 20.45 -16.18 2.11
CA GLN A 282 20.26 -17.58 1.76
C GLN A 282 19.57 -17.78 0.40
N LEU A 283 18.92 -16.73 -0.13
CA LEU A 283 18.27 -16.76 -1.44
C LEU A 283 19.24 -16.56 -2.60
N PHE A 284 20.44 -16.07 -2.33
CA PHE A 284 21.39 -15.64 -3.34
C PHE A 284 22.60 -16.57 -3.36
N LYS A 285 22.96 -17.04 -4.54
CA LYS A 285 24.06 -17.99 -4.75
C LYS A 285 25.41 -17.44 -4.25
N GLU A 286 25.59 -16.14 -4.37
CA GLU A 286 26.80 -15.41 -4.04
C GLU A 286 26.94 -15.13 -2.53
N GLY A 287 25.83 -15.18 -1.78
CA GLY A 287 25.79 -14.94 -0.34
C GLY A 287 25.95 -13.46 0.06
N ALA A 288 26.08 -13.19 1.37
CA ALA A 288 26.09 -11.83 1.89
C ALA A 288 27.32 -10.98 1.49
N ALA A 289 28.51 -11.61 1.37
CA ALA A 289 29.75 -10.88 1.06
C ALA A 289 29.69 -10.17 -0.29
N GLU A 290 29.29 -10.89 -1.34
CA GLU A 290 29.12 -10.32 -2.68
C GLU A 290 28.02 -9.25 -2.72
N ILE A 291 26.93 -9.43 -1.96
CA ILE A 291 25.88 -8.41 -1.87
C ILE A 291 26.45 -7.10 -1.33
N PHE A 292 27.26 -7.15 -0.27
CA PHE A 292 27.92 -5.96 0.25
C PHE A 292 28.88 -5.36 -0.76
N ASP A 293 29.67 -6.16 -1.47
CA ASP A 293 30.62 -5.65 -2.47
C ASP A 293 29.90 -4.96 -3.65
N ILE A 294 28.80 -5.53 -4.15
CA ILE A 294 27.96 -4.91 -5.18
C ILE A 294 27.36 -3.59 -4.68
N LEU A 295 26.83 -3.56 -3.45
CA LEU A 295 26.24 -2.34 -2.90
C LEU A 295 27.30 -1.26 -2.66
N GLU A 296 28.49 -1.65 -2.18
CA GLU A 296 29.60 -0.76 -1.88
C GLU A 296 30.10 0.00 -3.11
N ASP A 297 30.08 -0.64 -4.29
CA ASP A 297 30.44 -0.03 -5.58
C ASP A 297 29.45 1.07 -6.02
N GLU A 298 28.19 0.99 -5.61
CA GLU A 298 27.12 1.91 -6.02
C GLU A 298 26.88 3.06 -5.01
N LEU A 299 27.54 3.02 -3.85
CA LEU A 299 27.38 4.03 -2.80
C LEU A 299 28.16 5.32 -3.07
N PRO A 300 27.72 6.48 -2.51
CA PRO A 300 28.42 7.75 -2.69
C PRO A 300 29.89 7.71 -2.27
N ALA A 301 30.75 8.48 -2.96
CA ALA A 301 32.20 8.47 -2.71
C ALA A 301 32.61 8.82 -1.27
N ASP A 302 31.79 9.61 -0.55
CA ASP A 302 32.03 9.96 0.84
C ASP A 302 31.44 8.97 1.87
N PHE A 303 30.74 7.92 1.41
CA PHE A 303 30.10 6.93 2.27
C PHE A 303 31.13 6.25 3.20
N LYS A 304 32.23 5.72 2.63
CA LYS A 304 33.29 5.07 3.43
C LYS A 304 33.86 6.02 4.47
N ARG A 305 34.09 7.29 4.11
CA ARG A 305 34.61 8.30 5.05
C ARG A 305 33.70 8.48 6.27
N ARG A 306 32.38 8.45 6.08
CA ARG A 306 31.40 8.67 7.16
C ARG A 306 31.04 7.41 7.93
N TYR A 307 30.82 6.29 7.23
CA TYR A 307 30.17 5.10 7.77
C TYR A 307 31.02 3.82 7.76
N ARG A 308 32.33 3.90 7.46
CA ARG A 308 33.23 2.73 7.44
C ARG A 308 33.06 1.82 8.65
N LEU A 309 33.05 2.37 9.88
CA LEU A 309 32.95 1.57 11.10
C LEU A 309 31.64 0.75 11.15
N SER A 310 30.52 1.37 10.80
CA SER A 310 29.23 0.70 10.76
C SER A 310 29.17 -0.32 9.64
N TRP A 311 29.69 0.01 8.45
CA TRP A 311 29.74 -0.89 7.30
C TRP A 311 30.59 -2.14 7.58
N ASN A 312 31.79 -1.95 8.14
CA ASN A 312 32.68 -3.04 8.55
C ASN A 312 32.02 -3.93 9.60
N LEU A 313 31.32 -3.35 10.59
CA LEU A 313 30.54 -4.12 11.56
C LEU A 313 29.50 -4.99 10.86
N LEU A 314 28.78 -4.47 9.85
CA LEU A 314 27.79 -5.25 9.10
C LEU A 314 28.43 -6.41 8.33
N LYS A 315 29.54 -6.15 7.60
CA LYS A 315 30.27 -7.18 6.86
C LYS A 315 30.81 -8.26 7.80
N ALA A 316 31.42 -7.85 8.92
CA ALA A 316 31.97 -8.75 9.92
C ALA A 316 30.91 -9.61 10.62
N SER A 317 29.68 -9.10 10.74
CA SER A 317 28.56 -9.80 11.38
C SER A 317 27.93 -10.89 10.51
N LEU A 318 28.23 -10.94 9.21
CA LEU A 318 27.64 -11.85 8.23
C LEU A 318 28.71 -12.66 7.49
N GLY A 319 28.32 -13.78 6.87
CA GLY A 319 29.22 -14.64 6.10
C GLY A 319 29.38 -16.06 6.68
N ARG A 320 30.21 -16.89 6.02
CA ARG A 320 30.46 -18.28 6.44
C ARG A 320 31.32 -18.38 7.70
N THR A 321 32.22 -17.41 7.89
CA THR A 321 33.07 -17.26 9.07
C THR A 321 33.02 -15.79 9.49
N PRO A 322 32.11 -15.42 10.41
CA PRO A 322 32.03 -14.06 10.93
C PRO A 322 33.37 -13.64 11.55
N GLU A 323 33.72 -12.38 11.37
CA GLU A 323 34.89 -11.77 12.02
C GLU A 323 34.57 -11.45 13.49
N PRO A 324 35.58 -11.41 14.38
CA PRO A 324 35.35 -11.12 15.80
C PRO A 324 34.76 -9.72 16.00
N ILE A 325 33.61 -9.66 16.68
CA ILE A 325 32.94 -8.43 17.11
C ILE A 325 33.18 -8.24 18.61
N VAL A 326 33.45 -7.01 19.02
CA VAL A 326 33.61 -6.62 20.42
C VAL A 326 32.48 -5.72 20.89
N GLU A 327 31.91 -6.02 22.06
CA GLU A 327 31.07 -5.12 22.83
C GLU A 327 31.95 -4.23 23.71
N ILE A 328 31.77 -2.91 23.58
CA ILE A 328 32.54 -1.90 24.27
C ILE A 328 31.61 -1.13 25.20
N LYS A 329 31.98 -1.05 26.49
CA LYS A 329 31.26 -0.29 27.52
C LYS A 329 32.10 0.90 27.97
N VAL A 330 31.56 2.10 27.79
CA VAL A 330 32.26 3.37 28.11
C VAL A 330 31.43 4.17 29.10
N ASN A 331 32.07 4.75 30.11
CA ASN A 331 31.44 5.73 31.00
C ASN A 331 31.26 7.05 30.27
N ILE A 332 30.02 7.42 29.97
CA ILE A 332 29.68 8.68 29.31
C ILE A 332 28.42 9.24 29.94
N LYS A 333 28.48 10.49 30.40
CA LYS A 333 27.34 11.21 30.92
C LYS A 333 26.60 11.91 29.78
N ILE A 334 25.31 11.59 29.64
CA ILE A 334 24.44 12.18 28.62
C ILE A 334 23.38 13.04 29.30
N ALA A 335 23.18 14.26 28.82
CA ALA A 335 22.03 15.08 29.21
C ALA A 335 21.16 15.41 28.00
N VAL A 336 19.84 15.32 28.18
CA VAL A 336 18.83 15.68 27.19
C VAL A 336 18.19 17.00 27.57
N VAL A 337 18.04 17.91 26.60
CA VAL A 337 17.43 19.22 26.84
C VAL A 337 16.00 19.06 27.38
N PRO A 338 15.66 19.57 28.59
CA PRO A 338 14.37 19.33 29.24
C PRO A 338 13.13 19.80 28.46
N ARG A 339 13.32 20.73 27.52
CA ARG A 339 12.23 21.28 26.68
C ARG A 339 11.91 20.40 25.46
N TYR A 340 12.76 19.42 25.14
CA TYR A 340 12.52 18.53 24.02
C TYR A 340 11.43 17.51 24.37
N LYS A 341 10.39 17.45 23.54
CA LYS A 341 9.21 16.61 23.77
C LYS A 341 9.21 15.30 22.97
N GLY A 342 10.22 15.07 22.12
CA GLY A 342 10.39 13.86 21.33
C GLY A 342 11.31 12.83 22.01
N THR A 343 11.57 11.71 21.32
CA THR A 343 12.64 10.77 21.71
C THR A 343 13.89 11.11 20.89
N PRO A 344 14.98 11.60 21.51
CA PRO A 344 16.17 11.98 20.75
C PRO A 344 16.80 10.75 20.11
N LYS A 345 17.38 10.89 18.93
CA LYS A 345 18.09 9.81 18.24
C LYS A 345 19.60 9.94 18.48
N PRO A 346 20.18 9.23 19.47
CA PRO A 346 21.60 9.34 19.78
C PRO A 346 22.45 8.73 18.67
N MET A 347 23.50 9.44 18.32
CA MET A 347 24.53 9.04 17.36
C MET A 347 25.89 9.12 18.04
N ILE A 348 26.70 8.09 17.87
CA ILE A 348 28.08 8.10 18.35
C ILE A 348 28.95 8.69 17.25
N TYR A 349 29.79 9.64 17.64
CA TYR A 349 30.83 10.22 16.80
C TYR A 349 32.19 9.86 17.38
N ILE A 350 33.09 9.37 16.50
CA ILE A 350 34.46 9.04 16.85
C ILE A 350 35.41 9.86 16.00
N ARG A 351 36.38 10.50 16.64
CA ARG A 351 37.45 11.25 15.97
C ARG A 351 38.81 10.81 16.49
N ARG A 352 39.74 10.51 15.58
CA ARG A 352 41.15 10.28 15.91
C ARG A 352 41.82 11.60 16.31
N ASP A 353 42.65 11.57 17.34
CA ASP A 353 43.51 12.69 17.70
C ASP A 353 44.66 12.75 16.69
N SER A 354 44.60 13.67 15.73
CA SER A 354 45.69 13.93 14.77
C SER A 354 46.77 14.78 15.43
N SER A 355 48.01 14.31 15.47
CA SER A 355 49.17 15.02 16.03
C SER A 355 49.73 16.14 15.13
N SER A 356 49.01 16.56 14.09
CA SER A 356 49.47 17.61 13.16
C SER A 356 48.35 18.60 12.84
N ASP A 357 48.52 19.85 13.27
CA ASP A 357 47.62 21.00 13.07
C ASP A 357 47.48 21.47 11.59
N GLN A 358 47.85 20.65 10.60
CA GLN A 358 47.87 21.05 9.18
C GLN A 358 46.95 20.25 8.25
N GLU A 359 46.24 19.22 8.73
CA GLU A 359 45.19 18.57 7.93
C GLU A 359 43.81 19.16 8.26
N ALA A 360 43.04 19.51 7.22
CA ALA A 360 41.65 19.94 7.37
C ALA A 360 40.89 18.95 8.28
N PRO A 361 39.98 19.40 9.16
CA PRO A 361 39.37 18.53 10.16
C PRO A 361 38.65 17.37 9.48
N LEU A 362 39.22 16.16 9.58
CA LEU A 362 38.57 14.92 9.19
C LEU A 362 37.21 14.87 9.91
N GLN A 363 36.13 14.83 9.15
CA GLN A 363 34.79 14.65 9.73
C GLN A 363 34.76 13.32 10.51
N PRO A 364 34.13 13.29 11.70
CA PRO A 364 34.10 12.11 12.55
C PRO A 364 33.40 10.93 11.87
N SER A 365 33.82 9.71 12.20
CA SER A 365 33.10 8.50 11.83
C SER A 365 31.82 8.39 12.67
N GLU A 366 30.73 7.98 12.02
CA GLU A 366 29.41 7.88 12.62
C GLU A 366 29.02 6.43 12.87
N ILE A 367 28.53 6.13 14.07
CA ILE A 367 27.93 4.84 14.41
C ILE A 367 26.46 5.07 14.76
N PRO A 368 25.53 4.82 13.82
CA PRO A 368 24.11 4.97 14.07
C PRO A 368 23.57 3.83 14.93
N ASN A 369 22.74 4.16 15.93
CA ASN A 369 21.75 3.27 16.55
C ASN A 369 22.24 1.91 17.11
N SER A 370 23.55 1.69 17.24
CA SER A 370 24.15 0.59 18.02
C SER A 370 24.48 1.05 19.44
N LEU A 371 23.66 1.96 20.00
CA LEU A 371 23.88 2.57 21.30
C LEU A 371 22.82 2.08 22.29
N ARG A 372 23.28 1.48 23.39
CA ARG A 372 22.47 1.29 24.60
C ARG A 372 23.03 2.18 25.69
N TYR A 373 22.17 2.94 26.33
CA TYR A 373 22.55 3.81 27.43
C TYR A 373 21.81 3.41 28.70
N ASP A 374 22.56 3.08 29.74
CA ASP A 374 22.05 2.84 31.07
C ASP A 374 22.23 4.12 31.91
N ASP A 375 21.12 4.82 32.17
CA ASP A 375 21.12 6.06 32.91
C ASP A 375 21.45 5.88 34.40
N LYS A 376 21.25 4.67 34.97
CA LYS A 376 21.63 4.42 36.37
C LYS A 376 23.14 4.30 36.52
N THR A 377 23.79 3.62 35.58
CA THR A 377 25.23 3.36 35.63
C THR A 377 26.06 4.35 34.80
N GLN A 378 25.40 5.21 34.01
CA GLN A 378 25.99 6.17 33.08
C GLN A 378 26.92 5.49 32.08
N VAL A 379 26.52 4.29 31.61
CA VAL A 379 27.29 3.46 30.69
C VAL A 379 26.66 3.47 29.31
N VAL A 380 27.48 3.74 28.31
CA VAL A 380 27.16 3.57 26.90
C VAL A 380 27.77 2.26 26.41
N THR A 381 26.94 1.43 25.79
CA THR A 381 27.35 0.17 25.17
C THR A 381 27.20 0.29 23.65
N PHE A 382 28.25 -0.07 22.92
CA PHE A 382 28.23 -0.15 21.45
C PHE A 382 29.16 -1.26 20.94
N HIS A 383 29.10 -1.53 19.63
CA HIS A 383 29.78 -2.66 19.01
C HIS A 383 30.65 -2.22 17.84
N LEU A 384 31.80 -2.86 17.68
CA LEU A 384 32.72 -2.69 16.56
C LEU A 384 33.34 -4.02 16.16
N ARG A 385 33.85 -4.09 14.93
CA ARG A 385 34.81 -5.11 14.54
C ARG A 385 36.08 -4.97 15.38
N GLU A 386 36.64 -6.08 15.85
CA GLU A 386 37.81 -6.08 16.75
C GLU A 386 39.03 -5.36 16.13
N GLU A 387 39.29 -5.53 14.84
CA GLU A 387 40.36 -4.82 14.14
C GLU A 387 40.16 -3.29 14.18
N ASP A 388 38.93 -2.82 13.94
CA ASP A 388 38.64 -1.39 13.97
C ASP A 388 38.74 -0.83 15.40
N TRP A 389 38.41 -1.62 16.42
CA TRP A 389 38.67 -1.26 17.82
C TRP A 389 40.17 -1.13 18.10
N ASN A 390 40.97 -2.10 17.68
CA ASN A 390 42.43 -2.09 17.85
C ASN A 390 43.09 -0.89 17.15
N GLU A 391 42.56 -0.45 16.01
CA GLU A 391 43.00 0.79 15.33
C GLU A 391 42.63 2.08 16.08
N LEU A 392 41.55 2.08 16.87
CA LEU A 392 40.99 3.30 17.48
C LEU A 392 41.37 3.50 18.95
N HIS A 393 41.55 2.41 19.71
CA HIS A 393 41.79 2.46 21.15
C HIS A 393 43.00 3.36 21.49
N CYS A 394 42.91 4.11 22.58
CA CYS A 394 43.92 5.04 23.10
C CYS A 394 44.31 6.24 22.20
N SER A 395 43.79 6.35 20.97
CA SER A 395 44.13 7.42 20.01
C SER A 395 42.93 8.23 19.53
N SER A 396 41.75 8.04 20.13
CA SER A 396 40.49 8.61 19.66
C SER A 396 39.61 9.15 20.79
N LYS A 397 38.83 10.17 20.46
CA LYS A 397 37.77 10.72 21.31
C LYS A 397 36.40 10.32 20.79
N ILE A 398 35.50 10.03 21.72
CA ILE A 398 34.10 9.67 21.49
C ILE A 398 33.17 10.71 22.11
N TRP A 399 32.10 11.06 21.42
CA TRP A 399 30.99 11.81 22.01
C TRP A 399 29.67 11.38 21.39
N ILE A 400 28.57 11.72 22.07
CA ILE A 400 27.23 11.44 21.60
C ILE A 400 26.57 12.76 21.25
N SER A 401 26.03 12.82 20.05
CA SER A 401 25.18 13.93 19.62
C SER A 401 23.90 13.37 19.02
N SER A 402 23.00 14.27 18.69
CA SER A 402 21.73 13.96 18.08
C SER A 402 21.71 14.62 16.69
N ARG A 403 21.05 13.98 15.70
CA ARG A 403 21.03 14.44 14.29
C ARG A 403 20.00 15.54 14.03
N GLU A 404 19.21 15.92 15.03
CA GLU A 404 18.21 16.97 14.94
C GLU A 404 18.87 18.35 14.75
N LEU A 405 18.18 19.26 14.04
CA LEU A 405 18.66 20.63 13.76
C LEU A 405 19.02 21.42 15.02
N THR A 406 18.39 21.09 16.15
CA THR A 406 18.71 21.60 17.47
C THR A 406 19.50 20.56 18.25
N LYS A 407 20.60 20.93 18.89
CA LYS A 407 21.39 20.02 19.73
C LYS A 407 20.54 19.56 20.93
N VAL A 408 19.89 18.39 20.81
CA VAL A 408 18.99 17.84 21.83
C VAL A 408 19.78 17.09 22.91
N ILE A 409 20.89 16.47 22.50
CA ILE A 409 21.81 15.76 23.38
C ILE A 409 23.06 16.61 23.61
N THR A 410 23.39 16.81 24.87
CA THR A 410 24.66 17.39 25.31
C THR A 410 25.53 16.31 25.94
N CYS A 411 26.72 16.13 25.37
CA CYS A 411 27.75 15.18 25.80
C CYS A 411 29.11 15.85 25.60
N GLU A 412 29.99 15.77 26.60
CA GLU A 412 31.39 16.17 26.44
C GLU A 412 32.18 15.04 25.76
N PRO A 413 33.20 15.35 24.94
CA PRO A 413 34.08 14.34 24.37
C PRO A 413 34.88 13.60 25.44
N VAL A 414 34.86 12.27 25.39
CA VAL A 414 35.57 11.37 26.29
C VAL A 414 36.68 10.67 25.52
N SER A 415 37.86 10.51 26.10
CA SER A 415 38.96 9.73 25.51
C SER A 415 38.67 8.23 25.62
N LEU A 416 38.93 7.44 24.57
CA LEU A 416 38.85 5.97 24.60
C LEU A 416 40.13 5.35 25.22
N ALA A 417 40.52 5.82 26.40
CA ALA A 417 41.65 5.31 27.19
C ALA A 417 41.17 4.35 28.30
N ASP A 418 42.09 3.58 28.89
CA ASP A 418 41.78 2.49 29.83
C ASP A 418 40.96 2.94 31.06
N GLU A 419 41.01 4.21 31.48
CA GLU A 419 40.27 4.71 32.64
C GLU A 419 38.76 4.91 32.39
N THR A 420 38.33 5.11 31.13
CA THR A 420 36.94 5.40 30.76
C THR A 420 36.21 4.18 30.21
N VAL A 421 36.96 3.23 29.64
CA VAL A 421 36.47 1.96 29.10
C VAL A 421 36.31 0.95 30.24
N LYS A 422 35.07 0.60 30.56
CA LYS A 422 34.75 -0.37 31.63
C LYS A 422 35.07 -1.81 31.23
N SER A 423 34.80 -2.16 29.97
CA SER A 423 35.04 -3.52 29.47
C SER A 423 35.04 -3.55 27.95
N VAL A 424 35.84 -4.46 27.39
CA VAL A 424 35.79 -4.88 25.99
C VAL A 424 35.71 -6.40 25.99
N GLN A 425 34.67 -6.95 25.36
CA GLN A 425 34.45 -8.40 25.34
C GLN A 425 34.02 -8.84 23.94
N ARG A 426 34.55 -9.98 23.48
CA ARG A 426 34.07 -10.60 22.23
C ARG A 426 32.65 -11.11 22.43
N VAL A 427 31.79 -10.88 21.46
CA VAL A 427 30.37 -11.28 21.49
C VAL A 427 29.99 -12.06 20.24
N ASP A 428 28.98 -12.92 20.35
CA ASP A 428 28.36 -13.55 19.18
C ASP A 428 27.42 -12.53 18.51
N PRO A 429 27.68 -12.11 17.25
CA PRO A 429 26.80 -11.18 16.54
C PRO A 429 25.38 -11.74 16.33
N VAL A 430 25.20 -13.05 16.24
CA VAL A 430 23.89 -13.67 16.05
C VAL A 430 23.02 -13.49 17.29
N GLU A 431 23.56 -13.77 18.47
CA GLU A 431 22.87 -13.57 19.75
C GLU A 431 22.67 -12.08 20.03
N THR A 432 23.75 -11.28 19.94
CA THR A 432 23.79 -9.86 20.31
C THR A 432 22.80 -9.02 19.51
N PHE A 433 22.74 -9.25 18.20
CA PHE A 433 21.84 -8.53 17.30
C PHE A 433 20.53 -9.29 17.06
N GLY A 434 20.25 -10.36 17.81
CA GLY A 434 19.00 -11.13 17.71
C GLY A 434 18.71 -11.63 16.30
N LEU A 435 19.74 -12.10 15.59
CA LEU A 435 19.64 -12.60 14.21
C LEU A 435 19.04 -14.00 14.15
N PHE A 436 18.97 -14.72 15.27
CA PHE A 436 18.32 -16.03 15.35
C PHE A 436 16.81 -16.00 15.05
N ALA A 437 16.14 -14.86 15.31
CA ALA A 437 14.75 -14.62 14.89
C ALA A 437 14.69 -14.32 13.37
N ARG A 438 15.12 -15.30 12.55
CA ARG A 438 15.15 -15.20 11.10
C ARG A 438 13.99 -15.93 10.44
N GLN A 439 13.51 -15.36 9.36
CA GLN A 439 12.72 -16.12 8.39
C GLN A 439 13.64 -17.16 7.75
N THR A 440 13.28 -18.44 7.86
CA THR A 440 14.05 -19.53 7.25
C THR A 440 13.45 -19.82 5.88
N PHE A 441 14.17 -19.45 4.81
CA PHE A 441 13.79 -19.82 3.45
C PHE A 441 14.27 -21.25 3.18
N THR A 442 13.44 -22.05 2.52
CA THR A 442 13.82 -23.38 2.05
C THR A 442 14.25 -23.24 0.60
N VAL A 443 15.57 -23.19 0.40
CA VAL A 443 16.15 -23.21 -0.95
C VAL A 443 16.00 -24.62 -1.49
N MET A 444 15.24 -24.75 -2.56
CA MET A 444 15.07 -26.01 -3.28
C MET A 444 16.20 -26.12 -4.28
N GLU A 445 17.17 -27.01 -4.01
CA GLU A 445 18.16 -27.38 -5.02
C GLU A 445 17.43 -28.02 -6.21
N SER A 446 17.93 -27.78 -7.42
CA SER A 446 17.34 -28.32 -8.64
C SER A 446 17.23 -29.84 -8.51
N ASN A 447 15.99 -30.32 -8.45
CA ASN A 447 15.58 -31.71 -8.19
C ASN A 447 16.63 -32.71 -8.71
N GLU A 448 17.38 -33.39 -7.83
CA GLU A 448 18.32 -34.47 -8.23
C GLU A 448 17.63 -35.58 -9.03
N LYS A 449 16.29 -35.63 -8.97
CA LYS A 449 15.41 -36.55 -9.67
C LYS A 449 15.05 -36.12 -11.10
N CYS A 450 15.23 -34.85 -11.47
CA CYS A 450 14.98 -34.41 -12.83
C CYS A 450 16.20 -34.74 -13.69
N GLN A 451 16.04 -35.72 -14.58
CA GLN A 451 17.16 -36.26 -15.37
C GLN A 451 17.41 -35.50 -16.67
N VAL A 452 16.49 -34.61 -17.07
CA VAL A 452 16.47 -33.99 -18.40
C VAL A 452 16.90 -32.52 -18.40
N LEU A 453 16.72 -31.81 -17.29
CA LEU A 453 17.02 -30.39 -17.15
C LEU A 453 17.70 -30.07 -15.82
N LYS A 454 18.57 -29.06 -15.83
CA LYS A 454 19.18 -28.50 -14.63
C LYS A 454 19.11 -26.98 -14.62
N VAL A 455 18.71 -26.39 -13.49
CA VAL A 455 18.72 -24.93 -13.32
C VAL A 455 20.16 -24.43 -13.22
N ILE A 456 20.55 -23.50 -14.10
CA ILE A 456 21.87 -22.85 -14.07
C ILE A 456 21.80 -21.54 -13.29
N LYS A 457 20.79 -20.74 -13.62
CA LYS A 457 20.66 -19.34 -13.20
C LYS A 457 19.19 -18.94 -13.15
N VAL A 458 18.81 -18.19 -12.11
CA VAL A 458 17.51 -17.53 -12.00
C VAL A 458 17.72 -16.10 -11.52
N GLU A 459 17.14 -15.14 -12.23
CA GLU A 459 17.14 -13.71 -11.90
C GLU A 459 15.70 -13.23 -11.69
N GLU A 460 15.53 -12.26 -10.81
CA GLU A 460 14.24 -11.64 -10.53
C GLU A 460 14.25 -10.17 -10.90
N SER A 461 13.17 -9.73 -11.55
CA SER A 461 12.83 -8.33 -11.82
C SER A 461 11.49 -7.97 -11.16
N ILE A 462 11.08 -6.70 -11.26
CA ILE A 462 9.79 -6.24 -10.74
C ILE A 462 8.62 -6.98 -11.39
N HIS A 463 8.71 -7.34 -12.66
CA HIS A 463 7.57 -7.85 -13.45
C HIS A 463 7.71 -9.31 -13.90
N SER A 464 8.91 -9.89 -13.85
CA SER A 464 9.15 -11.25 -14.32
C SER A 464 10.38 -11.90 -13.67
N TYR A 465 10.55 -13.19 -13.94
CA TYR A 465 11.74 -13.96 -13.62
C TYR A 465 12.41 -14.43 -14.92
N SER A 466 13.73 -14.35 -14.98
CA SER A 466 14.53 -14.90 -16.08
C SER A 466 15.25 -16.15 -15.58
N ALA A 467 15.10 -17.28 -16.27
CA ALA A 467 15.79 -18.52 -15.91
C ALA A 467 16.53 -19.14 -17.10
N GLU A 468 17.77 -19.58 -16.85
CA GLU A 468 18.56 -20.39 -17.77
C GLU A 468 18.66 -21.83 -17.27
N LEU A 469 18.29 -22.78 -18.13
CA LEU A 469 18.32 -24.20 -17.84
C LEU A 469 19.26 -24.92 -18.81
N GLU A 470 20.06 -25.86 -18.30
CA GLU A 470 20.90 -26.77 -19.08
C GLU A 470 20.09 -27.99 -19.52
N ILE A 471 20.26 -28.41 -20.78
CA ILE A 471 19.66 -29.63 -21.32
C ILE A 471 20.63 -30.79 -21.07
N LEU A 472 20.19 -31.78 -20.28
CA LEU A 472 20.97 -32.98 -19.99
C LEU A 472 20.70 -34.09 -21.01
N ASP A 473 19.49 -34.16 -21.56
CA ASP A 473 19.09 -35.11 -22.60
C ASP A 473 18.57 -34.42 -23.87
N PHE A 474 19.45 -34.28 -24.86
CA PHE A 474 19.13 -33.67 -26.14
C PHE A 474 18.16 -34.49 -27.01
N ALA A 475 18.04 -35.79 -26.79
CA ALA A 475 17.18 -36.65 -27.58
C ALA A 475 15.70 -36.41 -27.22
N THR A 476 15.43 -36.22 -25.92
CA THR A 476 14.08 -36.03 -25.36
C THR A 476 13.67 -34.56 -25.34
N CYS A 477 14.59 -33.62 -25.08
CA CYS A 477 14.29 -32.19 -24.91
C CYS A 477 14.04 -31.44 -26.24
N LYS A 478 12.90 -31.72 -26.89
CA LYS A 478 12.45 -31.07 -28.12
C LYS A 478 11.31 -30.07 -27.84
N ALA A 479 11.27 -28.97 -28.58
CA ALA A 479 10.26 -27.91 -28.37
C ALA A 479 8.81 -28.40 -28.44
N LYS A 480 8.51 -29.34 -29.34
CA LYS A 480 7.16 -29.92 -29.46
C LYS A 480 6.77 -30.85 -28.30
N ALA A 481 7.74 -31.37 -27.58
CA ALA A 481 7.53 -32.28 -26.45
C ALA A 481 7.47 -31.54 -25.10
N MET A 482 7.84 -30.25 -25.05
CA MET A 482 7.87 -29.45 -23.84
C MET A 482 6.45 -29.19 -23.32
N LYS A 483 6.19 -29.54 -22.06
CA LYS A 483 4.96 -29.26 -21.33
C LYS A 483 5.28 -28.38 -20.13
N VAL A 484 4.56 -27.27 -20.02
CA VAL A 484 4.70 -26.33 -18.89
C VAL A 484 3.38 -26.29 -18.14
N SER A 485 3.42 -26.51 -16.83
CA SER A 485 2.25 -26.53 -15.97
C SER A 485 2.51 -25.81 -14.65
N GLN A 486 1.43 -25.50 -13.94
CA GLN A 486 1.46 -24.95 -12.59
C GLN A 486 0.58 -25.83 -11.70
N PRO A 487 1.06 -26.26 -10.52
CA PRO A 487 0.23 -26.95 -9.55
C PRO A 487 -0.88 -26.04 -9.03
N ASP A 488 -2.12 -26.54 -9.00
CA ASP A 488 -3.30 -25.76 -8.54
C ASP A 488 -3.15 -25.24 -7.10
N GLU A 489 -2.40 -25.96 -6.26
CA GLU A 489 -2.15 -25.59 -4.86
C GLU A 489 -0.97 -24.63 -4.65
N SER A 490 -0.18 -24.34 -5.70
CA SER A 490 1.07 -23.56 -5.58
C SER A 490 1.27 -22.60 -6.76
N PRO A 491 0.58 -21.44 -6.76
CA PRO A 491 0.66 -20.43 -7.84
C PRO A 491 2.03 -19.75 -7.98
N THR A 492 2.98 -20.07 -7.09
CA THR A 492 4.38 -19.66 -7.08
C THR A 492 5.31 -20.65 -7.79
N VAL A 493 4.79 -21.78 -8.31
CA VAL A 493 5.60 -22.86 -8.88
C VAL A 493 5.31 -23.01 -10.37
N VAL A 494 6.38 -23.24 -11.14
CA VAL A 494 6.30 -23.68 -12.54
C VAL A 494 6.97 -25.03 -12.66
N GLN A 495 6.29 -25.95 -13.32
CA GLN A 495 6.80 -27.26 -13.67
C GLN A 495 7.07 -27.33 -15.17
N ILE A 496 8.25 -27.83 -15.54
CA ILE A 496 8.66 -28.05 -16.91
C ILE A 496 8.95 -29.54 -17.08
N ASP A 497 8.27 -30.14 -18.06
CA ASP A 497 8.38 -31.56 -18.40
C ASP A 497 8.57 -31.74 -19.92
N PHE A 498 9.03 -32.92 -20.32
CA PHE A 498 9.10 -33.33 -21.71
C PHE A 498 8.40 -34.68 -21.91
N GLU A 499 7.52 -34.74 -22.91
CA GLU A 499 6.84 -35.96 -23.29
C GLU A 499 7.84 -37.06 -23.68
N GLY A 500 7.82 -38.17 -22.94
CA GLY A 500 8.75 -39.30 -23.10
C GLY A 500 9.93 -39.31 -22.12
N ALA A 501 10.08 -38.31 -21.24
CA ALA A 501 11.06 -38.34 -20.16
C ALA A 501 10.68 -39.37 -19.09
N THR A 502 11.68 -40.05 -18.51
CA THR A 502 11.50 -41.13 -17.52
C THR A 502 11.73 -40.67 -16.07
N GLY A 503 11.61 -39.37 -15.78
CA GLY A 503 11.84 -38.77 -14.46
C GLY A 503 10.82 -37.70 -14.05
N ASP A 504 11.01 -37.12 -12.87
CA ASP A 504 10.12 -36.07 -12.34
C ASP A 504 10.26 -34.75 -13.11
N PRO A 505 9.17 -33.96 -13.25
CA PRO A 505 9.23 -32.65 -13.87
C PRO A 505 10.16 -31.70 -13.09
N LEU A 506 10.85 -30.82 -13.82
CA LEU A 506 11.64 -29.77 -13.20
C LEU A 506 10.71 -28.75 -12.55
N SER A 507 10.81 -28.58 -11.23
CA SER A 507 10.03 -27.57 -10.49
C SER A 507 10.90 -26.35 -10.15
N ILE A 508 10.42 -25.15 -10.49
CA ILE A 508 11.05 -23.87 -10.15
C ILE A 508 10.11 -23.10 -9.22
N TYR A 509 10.65 -22.58 -8.12
CA TYR A 509 9.89 -21.97 -7.03
C TYR A 509 10.18 -20.46 -6.95
N PHE A 510 9.13 -19.65 -7.09
CA PHE A 510 9.22 -18.20 -7.16
C PHE A 510 8.68 -17.51 -5.90
N SER A 511 9.00 -16.22 -5.75
CA SER A 511 8.56 -15.40 -4.61
C SER A 511 7.13 -14.87 -4.73
N CYS A 512 6.66 -14.70 -5.97
CA CYS A 512 5.34 -14.19 -6.33
C CYS A 512 4.59 -15.19 -7.21
N PHE A 513 3.28 -14.95 -7.35
CA PHE A 513 2.48 -15.74 -8.28
C PHE A 513 2.92 -15.45 -9.71
N VAL A 514 2.84 -16.45 -10.58
CA VAL A 514 3.30 -16.36 -11.97
C VAL A 514 2.17 -16.66 -12.96
N ASP A 515 2.26 -16.09 -14.15
CA ASP A 515 1.30 -16.28 -15.24
C ASP A 515 1.95 -17.03 -16.39
N ILE A 516 1.68 -18.33 -16.48
CA ILE A 516 2.23 -19.18 -17.54
C ILE A 516 1.76 -18.73 -18.93
N ASN A 517 0.54 -18.19 -19.06
CA ASN A 517 -0.01 -17.85 -20.38
C ASN A 517 0.71 -16.65 -21.02
N SER A 518 1.22 -15.72 -20.20
CA SER A 518 2.03 -14.60 -20.67
C SER A 518 3.54 -14.85 -20.60
N SER A 519 3.96 -16.02 -20.10
CA SER A 519 5.36 -16.42 -20.00
C SER A 519 5.89 -16.97 -21.33
N LYS A 520 7.21 -16.86 -21.55
CA LYS A 520 7.88 -17.32 -22.78
C LYS A 520 8.97 -18.34 -22.46
N PHE A 521 8.98 -19.43 -23.21
CA PHE A 521 9.94 -20.52 -23.08
C PHE A 521 10.59 -20.79 -24.44
N GLN A 522 11.91 -20.76 -24.51
CA GLN A 522 12.66 -20.91 -25.75
C GLN A 522 13.76 -21.95 -25.60
N ILE A 523 13.74 -22.97 -26.45
CA ILE A 523 14.78 -24.01 -26.50
C ILE A 523 15.81 -23.65 -27.56
N SER A 524 17.09 -23.65 -27.18
CA SER A 524 18.22 -23.47 -28.09
C SER A 524 19.04 -24.76 -28.19
N GLY A 525 18.76 -25.56 -29.22
CA GLY A 525 19.51 -26.80 -29.49
C GLY A 525 20.99 -26.58 -29.82
N LYS A 526 21.37 -25.39 -30.34
CA LYS A 526 22.77 -25.05 -30.63
C LYS A 526 23.61 -24.83 -29.37
N VAL A 527 22.98 -24.30 -28.32
CA VAL A 527 23.65 -23.94 -27.06
C VAL A 527 23.36 -24.97 -25.97
N GLY A 528 22.42 -25.89 -26.19
CA GLY A 528 22.01 -26.90 -25.21
C GLY A 528 21.31 -26.31 -24.00
N LYS A 529 20.51 -25.25 -24.21
CA LYS A 529 19.88 -24.50 -23.13
C LYS A 529 18.40 -24.22 -23.39
N VAL A 530 17.65 -24.03 -22.31
CA VAL A 530 16.30 -23.46 -22.32
C VAL A 530 16.33 -22.10 -21.63
N PHE A 531 15.82 -21.08 -22.29
CA PHE A 531 15.65 -19.73 -21.77
C PHE A 531 14.18 -19.50 -21.42
N CYS A 532 13.92 -19.10 -20.18
CA CYS A 532 12.58 -18.87 -19.68
C CYS A 532 12.46 -17.41 -19.24
N ASN A 533 11.38 -16.75 -19.66
CA ASN A 533 10.94 -15.47 -19.11
C ASN A 533 9.54 -15.67 -18.53
N ILE A 534 9.46 -15.76 -17.21
CA ILE A 534 8.25 -16.10 -16.46
C ILE A 534 7.63 -14.81 -15.90
N SER A 535 6.46 -14.43 -16.42
CA SER A 535 5.76 -13.21 -16.00
C SER A 535 5.14 -13.36 -14.60
N LYS A 536 5.25 -12.32 -13.76
CA LYS A 536 4.53 -12.24 -12.48
C LYS A 536 3.05 -11.94 -12.74
N ARG A 537 2.19 -12.49 -11.88
CA ARG A 537 0.76 -12.15 -11.83
C ARG A 537 0.55 -10.84 -11.10
N SER A 538 -0.13 -9.88 -11.74
CA SER A 538 -0.47 -8.60 -11.12
C SER A 538 -1.42 -8.73 -9.92
N ASP A 539 -2.31 -9.73 -9.94
CA ASP A 539 -3.31 -9.97 -8.90
C ASP A 539 -2.82 -10.83 -7.72
N GLY A 540 -1.58 -11.32 -7.76
CA GLY A 540 -1.01 -12.22 -6.74
C GLY A 540 0.30 -11.73 -6.11
N THR A 541 0.72 -10.52 -6.47
CA THR A 541 1.90 -9.82 -5.94
C THR A 541 1.53 -8.88 -4.79
N VAL A 542 0.40 -8.17 -4.92
CA VAL A 542 -0.12 -7.17 -3.98
C VAL A 542 -1.64 -7.25 -3.87
N GLY A 543 -2.19 -6.77 -2.77
CA GLY A 543 -3.64 -6.70 -2.53
C GLY A 543 -4.20 -7.95 -1.86
N GLU A 544 -5.49 -7.94 -1.53
CA GLU A 544 -6.11 -8.97 -0.68
C GLU A 544 -5.90 -10.40 -1.22
N LEU A 545 -5.83 -10.58 -2.55
CA LEU A 545 -5.64 -11.87 -3.22
C LEU A 545 -4.29 -12.58 -2.94
N VAL A 546 -3.36 -11.91 -2.27
CA VAL A 546 -2.15 -12.55 -1.74
C VAL A 546 -2.42 -13.50 -0.57
N ILE A 547 -3.64 -13.46 0.01
CA ILE A 547 -4.08 -14.28 1.13
C ILE A 547 -4.77 -15.55 0.60
N ARG A 548 -4.28 -16.73 1.00
CA ARG A 548 -4.79 -18.03 0.50
C ARG A 548 -6.23 -18.33 0.92
N ASN A 549 -6.62 -17.93 2.14
CA ASN A 549 -7.94 -18.19 2.72
C ASN A 549 -8.60 -16.87 3.13
N LEU A 550 -8.91 -16.04 2.13
CA LEU A 550 -9.58 -14.76 2.33
C LEU A 550 -10.90 -14.94 3.07
N ALA A 551 -11.09 -14.14 4.12
CA ALA A 551 -12.32 -14.18 4.91
C ALA A 551 -13.53 -13.85 4.04
N SER A 552 -14.51 -14.76 4.02
CA SER A 552 -15.75 -14.58 3.29
C SER A 552 -16.55 -13.42 3.87
N LEU A 553 -17.29 -12.76 2.98
CA LEU A 553 -18.17 -11.66 3.34
C LEU A 553 -19.52 -12.25 3.83
N PRO A 554 -19.92 -12.07 5.10
CA PRO A 554 -21.09 -12.76 5.67
C PRO A 554 -22.40 -12.06 5.29
N LEU A 555 -22.73 -12.01 3.99
CA LEU A 555 -23.91 -11.32 3.44
C LEU A 555 -25.23 -11.77 4.11
N HIS A 556 -25.32 -13.03 4.51
CA HIS A 556 -26.50 -13.59 5.19
C HIS A 556 -26.78 -12.97 6.57
N ALA A 557 -25.75 -12.44 7.24
CA ALA A 557 -25.85 -11.83 8.56
C ALA A 557 -25.95 -10.30 8.49
N MET A 558 -25.89 -9.71 7.29
CA MET A 558 -25.96 -8.26 7.11
C MET A 558 -27.39 -7.77 7.04
N GLN A 559 -27.62 -6.60 7.62
CA GLN A 559 -28.86 -5.87 7.43
C GLN A 559 -28.96 -5.36 5.99
N GLY A 560 -30.14 -5.50 5.38
CA GLY A 560 -30.44 -4.81 4.12
C GLY A 560 -30.33 -3.30 4.29
N TRP A 561 -30.00 -2.60 3.20
CA TRP A 561 -30.01 -1.15 3.20
C TRP A 561 -31.44 -0.64 3.39
N ASP A 562 -31.67 0.17 4.42
CA ASP A 562 -32.96 0.78 4.71
C ASP A 562 -33.07 2.11 3.96
N SER A 563 -34.06 2.22 3.07
CA SER A 563 -34.32 3.41 2.25
C SER A 563 -34.78 4.64 3.05
N GLN A 564 -35.00 4.50 4.37
CA GLN A 564 -35.37 5.62 5.25
C GLN A 564 -34.23 6.60 5.55
N LEU A 565 -32.99 6.32 5.14
CA LEU A 565 -31.96 7.36 5.02
C LEU A 565 -32.37 8.31 3.90
N THR A 566 -32.70 9.56 4.24
CA THR A 566 -33.02 10.60 3.25
C THR A 566 -31.95 10.63 2.15
N ASP A 567 -32.32 10.91 0.89
CA ASP A 567 -31.39 11.01 -0.25
C ASP A 567 -30.13 11.83 0.09
N ILE A 568 -30.29 12.84 0.95
CA ILE A 568 -29.23 13.69 1.51
C ILE A 568 -28.15 12.87 2.24
N GLY A 569 -28.52 11.86 3.02
CA GLY A 569 -27.58 11.00 3.74
C GLY A 569 -26.73 10.12 2.82
N CYS A 570 -27.34 9.52 1.79
CA CYS A 570 -26.61 8.72 0.81
C CYS A 570 -25.69 9.58 -0.07
N SER A 571 -26.19 10.71 -0.57
CA SER A 571 -25.38 11.65 -1.34
C SER A 571 -24.22 12.19 -0.52
N THR A 572 -24.42 12.48 0.78
CA THR A 572 -23.30 12.85 1.66
C THR A 572 -22.22 11.74 1.72
N MET A 573 -22.62 10.47 1.83
CA MET A 573 -21.67 9.35 1.90
C MET A 573 -20.92 9.13 0.60
N LEU A 574 -21.61 9.19 -0.55
CA LEU A 574 -20.98 9.12 -1.87
C LEU A 574 -20.02 10.29 -2.08
N GLY A 575 -20.39 11.50 -1.62
CA GLY A 575 -19.57 12.70 -1.76
C GLY A 575 -18.24 12.59 -1.02
N LYS A 576 -18.19 11.85 0.09
CA LYS A 576 -16.94 11.57 0.83
C LYS A 576 -15.93 10.76 0.02
N MET A 577 -16.35 10.06 -1.03
CA MET A 577 -15.41 9.42 -1.95
C MET A 577 -14.54 10.47 -2.65
N PHE A 578 -15.03 11.68 -2.91
CA PHE A 578 -14.39 12.71 -3.74
C PHE A 578 -13.86 13.88 -2.91
N ARG A 579 -12.79 13.64 -2.14
CA ARG A 579 -12.33 14.57 -1.09
C ARG A 579 -10.99 15.24 -1.35
N THR A 580 -10.26 14.85 -2.40
CA THR A 580 -8.94 15.44 -2.73
C THR A 580 -9.09 16.77 -3.46
N LYS A 581 -7.99 17.53 -3.59
CA LYS A 581 -8.02 18.83 -4.30
C LYS A 581 -8.38 18.63 -5.76
N LEU A 582 -7.74 17.63 -6.38
CA LEU A 582 -8.01 17.22 -7.75
C LEU A 582 -9.47 16.77 -7.92
N ASP A 583 -10.00 15.98 -6.99
CA ASP A 583 -11.40 15.52 -7.04
C ASP A 583 -12.38 16.71 -7.15
N ARG A 584 -12.17 17.77 -6.36
CA ARG A 584 -13.03 18.96 -6.39
C ARG A 584 -12.92 19.74 -7.70
N GLU A 585 -11.71 19.91 -8.20
CA GLU A 585 -11.47 20.62 -9.46
C GLU A 585 -12.13 19.89 -10.63
N LEU A 586 -12.00 18.57 -10.69
CA LEU A 586 -12.65 17.72 -11.69
C LEU A 586 -14.17 17.74 -11.56
N LYS A 587 -14.71 17.61 -10.34
CA LYS A 587 -16.15 17.71 -10.08
C LYS A 587 -16.74 19.06 -10.47
N LEU A 588 -16.03 20.16 -10.23
CA LEU A 588 -16.44 21.51 -10.63
C LEU A 588 -16.50 21.67 -12.15
N ARG A 589 -15.51 21.14 -12.86
CA ARG A 589 -15.42 21.21 -14.33
C ARG A 589 -16.27 20.16 -15.04
N ARG A 590 -16.73 19.14 -14.30
CA ARG A 590 -17.38 17.94 -14.81
C ARG A 590 -16.49 17.14 -15.76
N ASP A 591 -15.19 17.15 -15.49
CA ASP A 591 -14.20 16.42 -16.27
C ASP A 591 -13.97 15.02 -15.68
N GLY A 592 -13.64 14.07 -16.56
CA GLY A 592 -13.05 12.80 -16.14
C GLY A 592 -11.66 13.01 -15.53
N GLY A 593 -11.19 12.06 -14.74
CA GLY A 593 -9.98 12.16 -13.95
C GLY A 593 -8.97 11.04 -14.18
N PRO A 594 -8.02 10.88 -13.25
CA PRO A 594 -7.20 9.69 -13.17
C PRO A 594 -8.06 8.42 -13.03
N PRO A 595 -7.55 7.24 -13.41
CA PRO A 595 -8.33 5.99 -13.43
C PRO A 595 -9.08 5.67 -12.12
N PHE A 596 -8.48 6.00 -10.97
CA PHE A 596 -9.13 5.78 -9.67
C PHE A 596 -10.24 6.79 -9.35
N PHE A 597 -10.18 8.02 -9.89
CA PHE A 597 -11.31 8.96 -9.84
C PHE A 597 -12.49 8.44 -10.67
N ASP A 598 -12.23 8.05 -11.92
CA ASP A 598 -13.27 7.53 -12.81
C ASP A 598 -13.92 6.26 -12.27
N LEU A 599 -13.13 5.36 -11.66
CA LEU A 599 -13.67 4.17 -10.99
C LEU A 599 -14.65 4.55 -9.87
N ARG A 600 -14.31 5.57 -9.06
CA ARG A 600 -15.20 6.04 -7.99
C ARG A 600 -16.47 6.67 -8.56
N GLU A 601 -16.40 7.35 -9.70
CA GLU A 601 -17.60 7.85 -10.41
C GLU A 601 -18.52 6.71 -10.83
N SER A 602 -17.95 5.69 -11.49
CA SER A 602 -18.69 4.48 -11.88
C SER A 602 -19.34 3.77 -10.68
N ILE A 603 -18.65 3.67 -9.54
CA ILE A 603 -19.19 3.10 -8.30
C ILE A 603 -20.33 3.96 -7.73
N ALA A 604 -20.12 5.29 -7.67
CA ALA A 604 -21.11 6.22 -7.16
C ALA A 604 -22.40 6.17 -7.98
N ASP A 605 -22.28 6.11 -9.31
CA ASP A 605 -23.43 6.02 -10.21
C ASP A 605 -24.23 4.73 -10.02
N ILE A 606 -23.55 3.58 -9.94
CA ILE A 606 -24.20 2.27 -9.72
C ILE A 606 -24.99 2.27 -8.41
N ILE A 607 -24.39 2.78 -7.32
CA ILE A 607 -25.03 2.80 -6.00
C ILE A 607 -26.17 3.81 -5.97
N HIS A 608 -25.97 5.02 -6.51
CA HIS A 608 -26.98 6.08 -6.51
C HIS A 608 -28.28 5.63 -7.21
N HIS A 609 -28.17 5.00 -8.38
CA HIS A 609 -29.30 4.45 -9.12
C HIS A 609 -30.13 3.42 -8.33
N HIS A 610 -29.49 2.64 -7.46
CA HIS A 610 -30.18 1.65 -6.65
C HIS A 610 -30.74 2.20 -5.33
N VAL A 611 -30.20 3.32 -4.86
CA VAL A 611 -30.76 4.03 -3.72
C VAL A 611 -31.99 4.85 -4.12
N LYS A 612 -31.94 5.53 -5.28
CA LYS A 612 -33.03 6.37 -5.80
C LYS A 612 -34.25 5.57 -6.26
N GLU A 613 -34.03 4.41 -6.87
CA GLU A 613 -35.09 3.57 -7.45
C GLU A 613 -34.95 2.10 -6.98
N PRO A 614 -35.12 1.77 -5.69
CA PRO A 614 -34.80 0.44 -5.16
C PRO A 614 -35.68 -0.68 -5.73
N GLU A 615 -36.93 -0.37 -6.11
CA GLU A 615 -37.89 -1.35 -6.66
C GLU A 615 -37.64 -1.69 -8.14
N ILE A 616 -36.81 -0.91 -8.84
CA ILE A 616 -36.53 -1.12 -10.27
C ILE A 616 -35.26 -1.96 -10.39
N ALA A 617 -35.40 -3.15 -10.97
CA ALA A 617 -34.28 -4.02 -11.29
C ALA A 617 -33.45 -3.41 -12.44
N LYS A 618 -32.13 -3.23 -12.21
CA LYS A 618 -31.22 -2.58 -13.16
C LYS A 618 -30.02 -3.45 -13.50
N VAL A 619 -29.51 -3.25 -14.70
CA VAL A 619 -28.24 -3.82 -15.18
C VAL A 619 -27.36 -2.67 -15.70
N HIS A 620 -26.10 -2.68 -15.31
CA HIS A 620 -25.11 -1.69 -15.71
C HIS A 620 -24.12 -2.30 -16.70
N TYR A 621 -23.93 -1.64 -17.83
CA TYR A 621 -22.87 -1.94 -18.78
C TYR A 621 -21.74 -0.95 -18.59
N VAL A 622 -20.54 -1.45 -18.31
CA VAL A 622 -19.32 -0.64 -18.15
C VAL A 622 -18.44 -0.90 -19.37
N ASP A 623 -18.45 0.01 -20.35
CA ASP A 623 -17.88 -0.17 -21.69
C ASP A 623 -16.62 0.64 -21.94
N GLU A 624 -15.71 0.12 -22.75
CA GLU A 624 -14.50 0.86 -23.14
C GLU A 624 -14.81 2.07 -24.03
N ARG A 625 -14.25 3.23 -23.68
CA ARG A 625 -14.34 4.46 -24.46
C ARG A 625 -13.87 4.24 -25.92
N GLY A 626 -14.72 4.60 -26.88
CA GLY A 626 -14.41 4.51 -28.31
C GLY A 626 -14.76 3.18 -29.00
N ILE A 627 -15.41 2.23 -28.31
CA ILE A 627 -15.89 0.96 -28.87
C ILE A 627 -17.43 0.95 -29.04
N ILE A 628 -18.13 2.04 -28.68
CA ILE A 628 -19.61 2.07 -28.65
C ILE A 628 -20.19 2.24 -30.06
N GLU A 629 -20.71 1.17 -30.64
CA GLU A 629 -21.90 1.15 -31.50
C GLU A 629 -22.66 -0.16 -31.23
N GLU A 630 -24.00 -0.07 -31.06
CA GLU A 630 -24.99 -1.18 -31.02
C GLU A 630 -25.28 -1.94 -29.68
N PRO A 631 -26.52 -2.47 -29.50
CA PRO A 631 -26.92 -3.31 -28.37
C PRO A 631 -26.31 -4.72 -28.40
N TYR A 632 -26.34 -5.41 -27.25
CA TYR A 632 -25.68 -6.70 -27.04
C TYR A 632 -26.55 -7.87 -27.43
N ASP A 633 -27.00 -7.89 -28.68
CA ASP A 633 -28.07 -8.78 -29.11
C ASP A 633 -27.53 -10.02 -29.84
N SER A 634 -26.26 -10.04 -30.24
CA SER A 634 -25.63 -11.17 -30.92
C SER A 634 -24.30 -11.66 -30.31
N ALA A 635 -23.90 -12.87 -30.71
CA ALA A 635 -22.60 -13.45 -30.36
C ALA A 635 -21.42 -12.64 -30.93
N GLU A 636 -21.59 -12.03 -32.10
CA GLU A 636 -20.55 -11.25 -32.77
C GLU A 636 -20.27 -9.94 -32.03
N ASP A 637 -21.30 -9.33 -31.45
CA ASP A 637 -21.18 -8.12 -30.64
C ASP A 637 -20.39 -8.40 -29.37
N MET A 638 -20.68 -9.55 -28.73
CA MET A 638 -19.97 -10.03 -27.54
C MET A 638 -18.48 -10.28 -27.80
N LEU A 639 -18.12 -10.76 -29.00
CA LEU A 639 -16.71 -11.01 -29.37
C LEU A 639 -15.87 -9.73 -29.49
N LYS A 640 -16.51 -8.60 -29.78
CA LYS A 640 -15.87 -7.28 -29.94
C LYS A 640 -15.92 -6.47 -28.65
N LYS A 641 -16.92 -6.72 -27.79
CA LYS A 641 -17.13 -5.97 -26.54
C LYS A 641 -15.96 -6.11 -25.57
N LYS A 642 -15.64 -4.99 -24.93
CA LYS A 642 -14.64 -4.89 -23.87
C LYS A 642 -15.25 -4.14 -22.69
N GLY A 643 -15.29 -4.77 -21.51
CA GLY A 643 -15.99 -4.16 -20.37
C GLY A 643 -16.61 -5.18 -19.43
N PHE A 644 -17.62 -4.72 -18.70
CA PHE A 644 -18.37 -5.52 -17.73
C PHE A 644 -19.87 -5.36 -17.92
N VAL A 645 -20.61 -6.40 -17.58
CA VAL A 645 -22.05 -6.33 -17.35
C VAL A 645 -22.31 -6.68 -15.91
N ILE A 646 -22.99 -5.80 -15.18
CA ILE A 646 -23.15 -5.87 -13.74
C ILE A 646 -24.63 -5.83 -13.41
N LYS A 647 -25.10 -6.87 -12.72
CA LYS A 647 -26.45 -6.93 -12.15
C LYS A 647 -26.34 -6.77 -10.65
N VAL A 648 -26.93 -5.72 -10.10
CA VAL A 648 -27.03 -5.54 -8.65
C VAL A 648 -28.24 -6.31 -8.15
N GLU A 649 -28.04 -7.17 -7.15
CA GLU A 649 -29.14 -7.92 -6.55
C GLU A 649 -29.76 -7.18 -5.37
N LYS A 650 -28.90 -6.69 -4.46
CA LYS A 650 -29.35 -6.13 -3.19
C LYS A 650 -28.28 -5.25 -2.58
N LEU A 651 -28.71 -4.19 -1.89
CA LEU A 651 -27.85 -3.36 -1.06
C LEU A 651 -27.91 -3.81 0.40
N PHE A 652 -26.76 -3.82 1.03
CA PHE A 652 -26.56 -4.13 2.44
C PHE A 652 -25.90 -2.94 3.13
N LYS A 653 -26.13 -2.85 4.44
CA LYS A 653 -25.43 -1.92 5.32
C LYS A 653 -24.24 -2.63 5.95
N TRP A 654 -23.03 -2.17 5.65
CA TRP A 654 -21.78 -2.71 6.20
C TRP A 654 -20.92 -1.59 6.78
N LYS A 655 -20.63 -1.65 8.09
CA LYS A 655 -19.92 -0.57 8.81
C LYS A 655 -20.49 0.83 8.53
N ASN A 656 -21.83 0.93 8.49
CA ASN A 656 -22.59 2.13 8.12
C ASN A 656 -22.41 2.65 6.68
N LEU A 657 -21.83 1.86 5.77
CA LEU A 657 -21.69 2.19 4.35
C LEU A 657 -22.57 1.27 3.49
N PRO A 658 -23.03 1.75 2.32
CA PRO A 658 -23.73 0.91 1.36
C PRO A 658 -22.76 -0.07 0.71
N LEU A 659 -23.18 -1.33 0.63
CA LEU A 659 -22.48 -2.41 -0.05
C LEU A 659 -23.46 -3.11 -1.00
N ALA A 660 -23.18 -3.06 -2.30
CA ALA A 660 -24.03 -3.67 -3.31
C ALA A 660 -23.56 -5.11 -3.58
N LYS A 661 -24.41 -6.11 -3.32
CA LYS A 661 -24.19 -7.49 -3.80
C LYS A 661 -24.50 -7.54 -5.29
N VAL A 662 -23.57 -8.07 -6.08
CA VAL A 662 -23.69 -8.07 -7.54
C VAL A 662 -23.32 -9.41 -8.15
N PHE A 663 -23.88 -9.69 -9.32
CA PHE A 663 -23.28 -10.60 -10.29
C PHE A 663 -22.63 -9.78 -11.39
N PHE A 664 -21.50 -10.25 -11.92
CA PHE A 664 -20.90 -9.64 -13.09
C PHE A 664 -20.44 -10.64 -14.14
N CYS A 665 -20.44 -10.20 -15.39
CA CYS A 665 -19.84 -10.85 -16.54
C CYS A 665 -18.68 -9.98 -17.05
N ASP A 666 -17.48 -10.54 -17.15
CA ASP A 666 -16.31 -9.91 -17.78
C ASP A 666 -16.33 -10.22 -19.27
N CYS A 667 -16.63 -9.21 -20.08
CA CYS A 667 -16.95 -9.41 -21.50
C CYS A 667 -15.75 -9.92 -22.29
N GLN A 668 -14.52 -9.58 -21.90
CA GLN A 668 -13.33 -10.13 -22.53
C GLN A 668 -13.21 -11.64 -22.27
N ARG A 669 -13.43 -12.09 -21.04
CA ARG A 669 -13.41 -13.53 -20.71
C ARG A 669 -14.56 -14.27 -21.37
N PHE A 670 -15.73 -13.64 -21.44
CA PHE A 670 -16.87 -14.21 -22.15
C PHE A 670 -16.58 -14.38 -23.64
N ALA A 671 -15.98 -13.37 -24.29
CA ALA A 671 -15.54 -13.48 -25.68
C ALA A 671 -14.54 -14.64 -25.87
N ASP A 672 -13.59 -14.83 -24.95
CA ASP A 672 -12.65 -15.96 -25.01
C ASP A 672 -13.34 -17.32 -24.87
N LEU A 673 -14.37 -17.42 -24.02
CA LEU A 673 -15.18 -18.64 -23.88
C LEU A 673 -15.95 -18.97 -25.17
N ILE A 674 -16.53 -17.95 -25.83
CA ILE A 674 -17.19 -18.11 -27.12
C ILE A 674 -16.19 -18.52 -28.20
N ARG A 675 -15.02 -17.89 -28.28
CA ARG A 675 -13.96 -18.26 -29.26
C ARG A 675 -13.52 -19.71 -29.10
N LYS A 676 -13.42 -20.19 -27.87
CA LYS A 676 -13.07 -21.59 -27.57
C LYS A 676 -14.20 -22.56 -27.90
N ASN A 677 -15.46 -22.12 -27.84
CA ASN A 677 -16.64 -22.96 -28.03
C ASN A 677 -17.71 -22.29 -28.93
N PRO A 678 -17.43 -22.07 -30.23
CA PRO A 678 -18.28 -21.26 -31.11
C PRO A 678 -19.70 -21.82 -31.34
N GLY A 679 -19.97 -23.09 -31.03
CA GLY A 679 -21.29 -23.73 -31.15
C GLY A 679 -22.11 -23.80 -29.85
N ASN A 680 -21.61 -23.27 -28.73
CA ASN A 680 -22.30 -23.39 -27.44
C ASN A 680 -23.32 -22.26 -27.22
N THR A 681 -24.56 -22.48 -27.66
CA THR A 681 -25.67 -21.53 -27.52
C THR A 681 -26.16 -21.37 -26.08
N GLN A 682 -25.82 -22.30 -25.18
CA GLN A 682 -26.21 -22.27 -23.78
C GLN A 682 -25.58 -21.07 -23.05
N LEU A 683 -24.33 -20.71 -23.39
CA LEU A 683 -23.61 -19.57 -22.80
C LEU A 683 -24.33 -18.23 -23.08
N LEU A 684 -24.83 -18.04 -24.31
CA LEU A 684 -25.57 -16.84 -24.69
C LEU A 684 -26.96 -16.82 -24.06
N ALA A 685 -27.67 -17.95 -24.06
CA ALA A 685 -28.97 -18.06 -23.40
C ALA A 685 -28.88 -17.73 -21.90
N GLU A 686 -27.85 -18.24 -21.21
CA GLU A 686 -27.58 -17.95 -19.79
C GLU A 686 -27.38 -16.45 -19.54
N TYR A 687 -26.63 -15.79 -20.44
CA TYR A 687 -26.40 -14.34 -20.38
C TYR A 687 -27.70 -13.54 -20.55
N PHE A 688 -28.46 -13.79 -21.61
CA PHE A 688 -29.70 -13.06 -21.90
C PHE A 688 -30.77 -13.26 -20.85
N ASN A 689 -30.96 -14.48 -20.37
CA ASN A 689 -31.97 -14.80 -19.34
C ASN A 689 -31.77 -13.99 -18.05
N ARG A 690 -30.53 -13.61 -17.71
CA ARG A 690 -30.25 -12.85 -16.49
C ARG A 690 -30.48 -11.34 -16.63
N ILE A 691 -30.47 -10.83 -17.86
CA ILE A 691 -30.58 -9.40 -18.19
C ILE A 691 -31.99 -9.04 -18.66
N PHE A 692 -32.75 -10.01 -19.18
CA PHE A 692 -34.10 -9.82 -19.70
C PHE A 692 -35.02 -9.06 -18.72
N LEU A 693 -35.80 -8.09 -19.22
CA LEU A 693 -36.72 -7.21 -18.45
C LEU A 693 -36.08 -6.24 -17.44
N HIS A 694 -34.75 -6.02 -17.46
CA HIS A 694 -34.10 -5.06 -16.57
C HIS A 694 -33.86 -3.71 -17.27
N LYS A 695 -33.97 -2.60 -16.52
CA LYS A 695 -33.58 -1.27 -17.00
C LYS A 695 -32.06 -1.22 -17.18
N VAL A 696 -31.62 -0.79 -18.35
CA VAL A 696 -30.20 -0.76 -18.72
C VAL A 696 -29.61 0.62 -18.48
N ASN A 697 -28.54 0.68 -17.68
CA ASN A 697 -27.69 1.87 -17.55
C ASN A 697 -26.33 1.60 -18.23
N ARG A 698 -25.76 2.59 -18.93
CA ARG A 698 -24.49 2.46 -19.65
C ARG A 698 -23.48 3.48 -19.12
N LEU A 699 -22.29 2.97 -18.78
CA LEU A 699 -21.14 3.70 -18.26
C LEU A 699 -19.99 3.55 -19.25
N VAL A 700 -19.29 4.65 -19.51
CA VAL A 700 -18.12 4.67 -20.41
C VAL A 700 -16.86 4.75 -19.58
N ALA A 701 -16.09 3.67 -19.56
CA ALA A 701 -14.87 3.53 -18.78
C ALA A 701 -13.59 3.57 -19.63
N GLY A 702 -12.55 4.20 -19.08
CA GLY A 702 -11.21 4.19 -19.66
C GLY A 702 -10.56 2.80 -19.64
N GLN A 703 -9.49 2.60 -20.41
CA GLN A 703 -8.77 1.32 -20.41
C GLN A 703 -8.17 0.99 -19.03
N GLU A 704 -7.51 1.95 -18.39
CA GLU A 704 -6.90 1.80 -17.07
C GLU A 704 -7.95 1.72 -15.94
N GLU A 705 -9.05 2.49 -16.04
CA GLU A 705 -10.18 2.38 -15.11
C GLU A 705 -10.73 0.96 -15.10
N LYS A 706 -10.93 0.34 -16.27
CA LYS A 706 -11.39 -1.06 -16.37
C LYS A 706 -10.40 -2.05 -15.76
N VAL A 707 -9.10 -1.76 -15.77
CA VAL A 707 -8.11 -2.61 -15.08
C VAL A 707 -8.35 -2.57 -13.57
N LEU A 708 -8.53 -1.38 -13.00
CA LEU A 708 -8.86 -1.23 -11.58
C LEU A 708 -10.23 -1.84 -11.24
N PHE A 709 -11.23 -1.63 -12.11
CA PHE A 709 -12.57 -2.20 -11.98
C PHE A 709 -12.49 -3.75 -11.95
N ARG A 710 -11.73 -4.34 -12.88
CA ARG A 710 -11.46 -5.79 -12.91
C ARG A 710 -10.84 -6.26 -11.60
N LYS A 711 -9.78 -5.58 -11.16
CA LYS A 711 -9.02 -5.89 -9.95
C LYS A 711 -9.94 -5.90 -8.72
N MET A 712 -10.78 -4.87 -8.56
CA MET A 712 -11.79 -4.80 -7.50
C MET A 712 -12.78 -5.96 -7.58
N MET A 713 -13.39 -6.19 -8.75
CA MET A 713 -14.48 -7.16 -8.91
C MET A 713 -14.03 -8.60 -8.65
N TYR A 714 -12.86 -9.00 -9.13
CA TYR A 714 -12.32 -10.34 -8.86
C TYR A 714 -11.81 -10.50 -7.43
N THR A 715 -11.20 -9.46 -6.86
CA THR A 715 -10.82 -9.48 -5.43
C THR A 715 -12.04 -9.67 -4.54
N ASN A 716 -13.12 -8.95 -4.83
CA ASN A 716 -14.36 -9.05 -4.08
C ASN A 716 -15.07 -10.39 -4.33
N ALA A 717 -14.99 -10.94 -5.55
CA ALA A 717 -15.56 -12.25 -5.89
C ALA A 717 -14.92 -13.40 -5.09
N ALA A 718 -13.62 -13.32 -4.80
CA ALA A 718 -12.92 -14.32 -3.98
C ALA A 718 -13.48 -14.42 -2.54
N ARG A 719 -14.23 -13.42 -2.08
CA ARG A 719 -14.83 -13.36 -0.73
C ARG A 719 -16.31 -13.73 -0.70
N VAL A 720 -16.91 -14.05 -1.85
CA VAL A 720 -18.32 -14.41 -1.95
C VAL A 720 -18.43 -15.83 -2.53
N PRO A 721 -19.29 -16.69 -1.96
CA PRO A 721 -19.55 -18.01 -2.54
C PRO A 721 -19.93 -17.91 -4.03
N GLN A 722 -19.29 -18.73 -4.86
CA GLN A 722 -19.58 -18.80 -6.29
C GLN A 722 -20.60 -19.90 -6.54
N ASP A 723 -21.58 -19.62 -7.38
CA ASP A 723 -22.56 -20.62 -7.80
C ASP A 723 -21.92 -21.48 -8.91
N GLY A 724 -21.67 -22.76 -8.63
CA GLY A 724 -20.97 -23.67 -9.55
C GLY A 724 -21.68 -23.95 -10.87
N GLY A 725 -22.87 -23.38 -11.10
CA GLY A 725 -23.71 -23.62 -12.28
C GLY A 725 -23.60 -22.57 -13.40
N TYR A 726 -22.87 -21.46 -13.20
CA TYR A 726 -22.87 -20.33 -14.14
C TYR A 726 -21.45 -20.02 -14.64
N ALA A 727 -21.17 -20.38 -15.89
CA ALA A 727 -19.81 -20.25 -16.44
C ALA A 727 -19.42 -18.80 -16.72
N VAL A 728 -20.42 -17.94 -16.99
CA VAL A 728 -20.26 -16.56 -17.48
C VAL A 728 -20.30 -15.54 -16.33
N TRP A 729 -21.13 -15.82 -15.32
CA TRP A 729 -21.40 -14.90 -14.22
C TRP A 729 -20.62 -15.27 -12.97
N LYS A 730 -20.09 -14.25 -12.29
CA LYS A 730 -19.42 -14.40 -10.99
C LYS A 730 -20.14 -13.58 -9.92
N ASN A 731 -20.32 -14.17 -8.75
CA ASN A 731 -20.79 -13.49 -7.55
C ASN A 731 -19.71 -12.52 -7.06
N SER A 732 -20.07 -11.29 -6.70
CA SER A 732 -19.16 -10.28 -6.16
C SER A 732 -19.92 -9.22 -5.37
N TYR A 733 -19.24 -8.13 -5.00
CA TYR A 733 -19.85 -6.96 -4.40
C TYR A 733 -19.10 -5.69 -4.79
N ILE A 734 -19.79 -4.55 -4.70
CA ILE A 734 -19.24 -3.21 -4.86
C ILE A 734 -19.35 -2.47 -3.53
N SER A 735 -18.24 -1.88 -3.08
CA SER A 735 -18.15 -1.06 -1.88
C SER A 735 -17.60 0.32 -2.24
N LEU A 736 -17.90 1.33 -1.42
CA LEU A 736 -17.29 2.65 -1.56
C LEU A 736 -15.77 2.56 -1.41
N LEU A 737 -15.06 3.39 -2.17
CA LEU A 737 -13.60 3.51 -2.15
C LEU A 737 -13.21 4.95 -1.87
N PHE A 738 -12.36 5.16 -0.88
CA PHE A 738 -11.90 6.47 -0.43
C PHE A 738 -10.43 6.66 -0.78
N PRO A 739 -10.00 7.87 -1.23
CA PRO A 739 -8.62 8.12 -1.59
C PRO A 739 -7.72 8.03 -0.36
N ARG A 740 -6.52 7.45 -0.55
CA ARG A 740 -5.46 7.33 0.46
C ARG A 740 -4.50 8.53 0.41
N GLU A 741 -5.09 9.71 0.24
CA GLU A 741 -4.40 10.98 0.08
C GLU A 741 -4.69 11.91 1.26
N SER A 742 -3.69 12.69 1.62
CA SER A 742 -3.74 13.70 2.66
C SER A 742 -4.59 14.88 2.22
N ILE A 743 -5.38 15.42 3.14
CA ILE A 743 -6.24 16.59 2.89
C ILE A 743 -5.50 17.90 3.26
N LYS A 744 -4.21 17.81 3.64
CA LYS A 744 -3.41 18.96 4.10
C LYS A 744 -3.33 20.12 3.12
N SER A 745 -3.31 19.86 1.82
CA SER A 745 -3.36 20.91 0.79
C SER A 745 -4.63 21.77 0.86
N MET A 746 -5.63 21.38 1.68
CA MET A 746 -6.87 22.11 1.92
C MET A 746 -6.95 22.84 3.27
N ALA A 747 -5.98 22.66 4.18
CA ALA A 747 -6.05 23.16 5.57
C ALA A 747 -6.11 24.70 5.71
N GLY A 748 -5.99 25.45 4.61
CA GLY A 748 -6.14 26.91 4.56
C GLY A 748 -7.56 27.43 4.25
N LYS A 749 -8.53 26.58 3.90
CA LYS A 749 -9.92 27.00 3.59
C LYS A 749 -10.87 26.56 4.70
N LYS A 750 -10.99 27.40 5.74
CA LYS A 750 -11.82 27.20 6.95
C LYS A 750 -13.33 27.00 6.74
N ASN A 751 -13.83 27.05 5.50
CA ASN A 751 -15.21 26.66 5.18
C ASN A 751 -15.16 25.59 4.09
N ILE A 752 -15.05 24.33 4.51
CA ILE A 752 -15.35 23.18 3.66
C ILE A 752 -16.88 23.17 3.50
N ASP A 753 -17.36 23.73 2.40
CA ASP A 753 -18.79 23.89 2.17
C ASP A 753 -19.45 22.52 2.02
N TYR A 754 -20.14 22.07 3.06
CA TYR A 754 -20.92 20.83 3.11
C TYR A 754 -21.93 20.75 1.95
N ASN A 755 -22.37 21.91 1.46
CA ASN A 755 -23.26 22.05 0.31
C ASN A 755 -22.59 21.72 -1.03
N PHE A 756 -21.26 21.88 -1.16
CA PHE A 756 -20.52 21.57 -2.38
C PHE A 756 -20.63 20.09 -2.75
N PHE A 757 -20.50 19.19 -1.77
CA PHE A 757 -20.54 17.74 -2.01
C PHE A 757 -21.94 17.22 -2.35
N ILE A 758 -22.98 17.86 -1.79
CA ILE A 758 -24.38 17.58 -2.15
C ILE A 758 -24.68 18.07 -3.58
N ALA A 759 -24.20 19.27 -3.94
CA ALA A 759 -24.36 19.82 -5.28
C ALA A 759 -23.59 19.02 -6.35
N ALA A 760 -22.38 18.53 -6.05
CA ALA A 760 -21.53 17.78 -6.98
C ALA A 760 -22.06 16.38 -7.36
N LEU A 761 -23.00 15.83 -6.58
CA LEU A 761 -23.70 14.58 -6.91
C LEU A 761 -25.09 14.83 -7.52
N ALA A 762 -25.71 15.97 -7.22
CA ALA A 762 -26.98 16.37 -7.82
C ALA A 762 -26.84 16.91 -9.26
N MET A 763 -25.61 17.20 -9.69
CA MET A 763 -25.31 17.61 -11.06
C MET A 763 -24.91 16.38 -11.88
N GLU A 764 -25.84 15.89 -12.70
CA GLU A 764 -25.65 14.76 -13.60
C GLU A 764 -24.36 14.88 -14.44
N SER A 765 -23.69 13.75 -14.64
CA SER A 765 -22.46 13.61 -15.44
C SER A 765 -22.70 14.12 -16.87
N PRO A 766 -21.79 14.89 -17.48
CA PRO A 766 -22.02 15.56 -18.76
C PRO A 766 -22.00 14.62 -19.98
N LEU A 767 -21.94 13.30 -19.78
CA LEU A 767 -21.89 12.35 -20.90
C LEU A 767 -23.25 12.02 -21.53
N LEU A 768 -24.36 12.57 -21.05
CA LEU A 768 -25.69 12.34 -21.62
C LEU A 768 -26.53 13.61 -21.60
N SER A 769 -26.48 14.39 -22.69
CA SER A 769 -27.49 15.40 -23.01
C SER A 769 -27.37 15.77 -24.49
N SER A 770 -27.84 14.89 -25.37
CA SER A 770 -28.27 15.26 -26.73
C SER A 770 -29.71 14.81 -26.90
N ALA A 771 -30.62 15.49 -26.22
CA ALA A 771 -32.02 15.53 -26.59
C ALA A 771 -32.36 17.01 -26.81
N GLU A 772 -32.63 17.37 -28.07
CA GLU A 772 -33.14 18.69 -28.43
C GLU A 772 -34.49 18.93 -27.73
N PRO A 773 -34.75 20.11 -27.15
CA PRO A 773 -36.09 20.47 -26.75
C PRO A 773 -36.81 21.20 -27.89
N ASP A 774 -37.94 20.61 -28.29
CA ASP A 774 -38.96 21.22 -29.14
C ASP A 774 -39.54 22.52 -28.53
N HIS A 775 -40.10 23.31 -29.44
CA HIS A 775 -40.60 24.68 -29.36
C HIS A 775 -41.55 25.10 -28.21
N MET A 776 -41.38 26.40 -27.86
CA MET A 776 -42.35 27.44 -27.45
C MET A 776 -43.14 27.31 -26.13
N ASP A 777 -42.99 28.29 -25.22
CA ASP A 777 -43.86 29.48 -25.20
C ASP A 777 -43.37 30.61 -24.27
N GLU A 778 -43.68 31.84 -24.68
CA GLU A 778 -43.42 33.12 -23.99
C GLU A 778 -44.33 33.35 -22.78
N SER A 779 -43.86 34.07 -21.76
CA SER A 779 -44.41 35.39 -21.37
C SER A 779 -44.07 35.83 -19.94
N SER A 780 -43.71 37.13 -19.84
CA SER A 780 -43.94 38.07 -18.71
C SER A 780 -43.15 37.84 -17.41
N SER A 781 -42.71 38.83 -16.62
CA SER A 781 -42.59 40.31 -16.68
C SER A 781 -41.83 40.67 -15.39
N PHE A 782 -40.70 41.38 -15.47
CA PHE A 782 -40.55 42.81 -15.19
C PHE A 782 -40.58 43.24 -13.69
N GLU A 783 -39.58 44.09 -13.38
CA GLU A 783 -39.42 45.03 -12.25
C GLU A 783 -38.95 44.47 -10.89
N GLY A 784 -37.93 45.02 -10.21
CA GLY A 784 -37.17 46.23 -10.46
C GLY A 784 -36.82 46.94 -9.15
N ARG A 785 -35.62 47.54 -9.14
CA ARG A 785 -35.11 48.62 -8.25
C ARG A 785 -34.57 48.25 -6.86
N SER A 786 -33.52 48.88 -6.34
CA SER A 786 -32.38 49.71 -6.84
C SER A 786 -31.65 50.25 -5.59
N VAL A 787 -30.31 50.15 -5.49
CA VAL A 787 -29.30 51.25 -5.56
C VAL A 787 -29.22 52.08 -4.25
N SER A 788 -28.09 52.48 -3.66
CA SER A 788 -26.78 53.06 -4.07
C SER A 788 -25.84 53.07 -2.83
N SER A 789 -24.54 53.42 -2.80
CA SER A 789 -23.60 54.22 -3.63
C SER A 789 -22.15 53.78 -3.28
N GLU A 790 -21.25 53.46 -4.22
CA GLU A 790 -20.28 54.32 -4.97
C GLU A 790 -19.11 54.86 -4.09
N HIS A 791 -17.82 54.78 -4.46
CA HIS A 791 -17.06 55.29 -5.64
C HIS A 791 -15.64 54.65 -5.65
N SER A 792 -14.80 54.56 -6.70
CA SER A 792 -14.87 54.68 -8.17
C SER A 792 -13.46 54.51 -8.80
N ALA A 793 -13.43 54.14 -10.10
CA ALA A 793 -12.34 54.22 -11.12
C ALA A 793 -11.31 53.05 -11.18
N GLY A 794 -10.99 52.45 -12.33
CA GLY A 794 -11.45 52.59 -13.72
C GLY A 794 -10.74 51.52 -14.57
N PHE A 795 -11.51 50.73 -15.33
CA PHE A 795 -11.05 49.67 -16.22
C PHE A 795 -10.74 50.22 -17.61
N LEU A 796 -9.58 49.85 -18.16
CA LEU A 796 -9.32 49.82 -19.60
C LEU A 796 -8.86 48.40 -19.97
N ASP A 797 -9.48 47.91 -21.04
CA ASP A 797 -9.37 46.58 -21.65
C ASP A 797 -8.00 46.36 -22.34
N PRO A 798 -7.35 45.22 -22.11
CA PRO A 798 -6.45 44.65 -23.11
C PRO A 798 -6.78 43.18 -23.41
N PHE A 799 -7.95 42.91 -23.99
CA PHE A 799 -8.16 41.76 -24.87
C PHE A 799 -7.31 41.92 -26.13
N GLN A 800 -6.02 41.60 -26.03
CA GLN A 800 -5.23 41.11 -27.16
C GLN A 800 -3.99 40.37 -26.68
N GLY A 801 -4.01 39.05 -26.86
CA GLY A 801 -2.82 38.23 -26.92
C GLY A 801 -2.55 37.36 -25.69
N LEU A 802 -3.14 36.17 -25.63
CA LEU A 802 -2.46 34.98 -25.10
C LEU A 802 -3.14 33.72 -25.67
N ALA A 803 -2.85 33.46 -26.94
CA ALA A 803 -3.15 32.17 -27.54
C ALA A 803 -2.18 31.13 -26.96
N SER A 804 -2.76 30.03 -26.49
CA SER A 804 -2.14 28.80 -26.03
C SER A 804 -0.95 28.35 -26.90
N HIS A 805 0.26 28.33 -26.34
CA HIS A 805 1.33 27.46 -26.81
C HIS A 805 1.10 26.05 -26.24
N MET A 806 0.21 25.30 -26.89
CA MET A 806 0.31 23.84 -26.85
C MET A 806 1.55 23.46 -27.67
N ASP A 807 2.44 22.65 -27.10
CA ASP A 807 3.64 22.14 -27.76
C ASP A 807 3.26 21.43 -29.07
N GLN A 808 3.42 22.15 -30.19
CA GLN A 808 3.20 21.61 -31.53
C GLN A 808 4.43 20.80 -31.94
N GLU A 809 4.23 19.51 -32.25
CA GLU A 809 5.28 18.60 -32.71
C GLU A 809 5.00 18.03 -34.11
N CYS A 810 6.06 17.60 -34.80
CA CYS A 810 5.94 16.91 -36.08
C CYS A 810 5.32 15.52 -35.88
N ALA A 811 4.22 15.23 -36.57
CA ALA A 811 3.50 13.96 -36.42
C ALA A 811 4.24 12.70 -36.93
N PHE A 812 5.45 12.85 -37.48
CA PHE A 812 6.28 11.73 -37.89
C PHE A 812 7.50 11.53 -36.98
N CYS A 813 8.29 12.58 -36.78
CA CYS A 813 9.57 12.50 -36.06
C CYS A 813 9.51 13.11 -34.65
N HIS A 814 8.36 13.64 -34.23
CA HIS A 814 8.12 14.25 -32.92
C HIS A 814 9.06 15.43 -32.57
N SER A 815 9.79 15.97 -33.56
CA SER A 815 10.60 17.16 -33.35
C SER A 815 9.72 18.38 -33.10
N LYS A 816 9.94 19.08 -31.98
CA LYS A 816 9.39 20.40 -31.70
C LYS A 816 10.14 21.42 -32.56
N SER A 817 9.43 22.16 -33.39
CA SER A 817 9.99 23.19 -34.27
C SER A 817 9.02 24.35 -34.37
N GLU A 818 9.54 25.57 -34.37
CA GLU A 818 8.70 26.78 -34.49
C GLU A 818 8.05 26.92 -35.87
N THR A 819 8.49 26.17 -36.89
CA THR A 819 8.03 26.30 -38.28
C THR A 819 7.39 25.02 -38.82
N LEU A 820 6.46 24.43 -38.06
CA LEU A 820 5.69 23.28 -38.52
C LEU A 820 4.64 23.66 -39.57
N LYS A 821 4.57 22.87 -40.65
CA LYS A 821 3.60 23.04 -41.73
C LYS A 821 2.42 22.08 -41.54
N ARG A 822 1.20 22.61 -41.62
CA ARG A 822 -0.03 21.82 -41.54
C ARG A 822 -0.26 21.02 -42.83
N CYS A 823 -0.88 19.84 -42.69
CA CYS A 823 -1.37 19.07 -43.83
C CYS A 823 -2.38 19.90 -44.64
N LEU A 824 -2.18 20.03 -45.96
CA LEU A 824 -3.08 20.82 -46.82
C LEU A 824 -4.51 20.26 -46.91
N GLY A 825 -4.69 18.96 -46.65
CA GLY A 825 -6.00 18.31 -46.67
C GLY A 825 -6.80 18.56 -45.40
N CYS A 826 -6.37 17.98 -44.27
CA CYS A 826 -7.13 18.03 -43.02
C CYS A 826 -6.79 19.23 -42.12
N LYS A 827 -5.66 19.93 -42.34
CA LYS A 827 -5.11 21.00 -41.50
C LYS A 827 -4.87 20.68 -40.01
N ASN A 828 -5.16 19.45 -39.57
CA ASN A 828 -5.08 19.00 -38.18
C ASN A 828 -3.71 18.44 -37.78
N VAL A 829 -2.91 17.97 -38.75
CA VAL A 829 -1.61 17.33 -38.49
C VAL A 829 -0.48 18.23 -38.97
N LEU A 830 0.61 18.30 -38.20
CA LEU A 830 1.75 19.20 -38.38
C LEU A 830 3.02 18.42 -38.77
N TYR A 831 3.84 18.98 -39.68
CA TYR A 831 5.07 18.37 -40.16
C TYR A 831 6.21 19.38 -40.25
N CYS A 832 7.42 19.00 -39.84
CA CYS A 832 8.62 19.85 -39.99
C CYS A 832 9.08 19.98 -41.46
N GLY A 833 8.60 19.11 -42.36
CA GLY A 833 8.91 19.21 -43.78
C GLY A 833 8.19 18.18 -44.64
N LYS A 834 8.32 18.33 -45.96
CA LYS A 834 7.70 17.44 -46.97
C LYS A 834 8.15 15.98 -46.83
N THR A 835 9.37 15.74 -46.34
CA THR A 835 9.90 14.38 -46.11
C THR A 835 9.12 13.65 -45.02
N CYS A 836 8.95 14.28 -43.85
CA CYS A 836 8.14 13.75 -42.75
C CYS A 836 6.66 13.58 -43.12
N GLN A 837 6.11 14.51 -43.91
CA GLN A 837 4.76 14.37 -44.44
C GLN A 837 4.62 13.15 -45.34
N LYS A 838 5.56 12.89 -46.26
CA LYS A 838 5.52 11.74 -47.18
C LYS A 838 5.60 10.41 -46.45
N GLU A 839 6.47 10.29 -45.45
CA GLU A 839 6.59 9.05 -44.67
C GLU A 839 5.36 8.79 -43.80
N HIS A 840 4.82 9.83 -43.15
CA HIS A 840 3.61 9.71 -42.36
C HIS A 840 2.35 9.52 -43.22
N TRP A 841 2.36 9.93 -44.50
CA TRP A 841 1.21 9.84 -45.39
C TRP A 841 0.64 8.43 -45.52
N LYS A 842 1.49 7.38 -45.44
CA LYS A 842 1.05 5.98 -45.49
C LYS A 842 0.04 5.64 -44.38
N LYS A 843 0.19 6.23 -43.19
CA LYS A 843 -0.74 6.09 -42.06
C LYS A 843 -1.83 7.16 -42.07
N HIS A 844 -1.45 8.42 -42.33
CA HIS A 844 -2.37 9.55 -42.26
C HIS A 844 -3.44 9.57 -43.36
N LYS A 845 -3.21 8.93 -44.53
CA LYS A 845 -4.13 8.99 -45.68
C LYS A 845 -5.54 8.51 -45.34
N THR A 846 -5.71 7.51 -44.48
CA THR A 846 -7.02 6.96 -44.07
C THR A 846 -7.79 7.90 -43.15
N GLU A 847 -7.10 8.79 -42.44
CA GLU A 847 -7.67 9.72 -41.45
C GLU A 847 -7.81 11.15 -42.00
N CYS A 848 -7.15 11.47 -43.12
CA CYS A 848 -7.15 12.79 -43.71
C CYS A 848 -8.52 13.10 -44.36
N ARG A 849 -9.41 13.75 -43.59
CA ARG A 849 -10.79 14.15 -44.01
C ARG A 849 -10.86 15.05 -45.27
N GLY A 850 -9.73 15.59 -45.76
CA GLY A 850 -9.66 16.45 -46.94
C GLY A 850 -9.47 15.75 -48.29
N ASN A 851 -9.52 14.41 -48.36
CA ASN A 851 -9.24 13.67 -49.61
C ASN A 851 -10.42 12.82 -50.13
N ARG A 852 -11.66 13.07 -49.68
CA ARG A 852 -12.86 12.59 -50.37
C ARG A 852 -13.10 13.48 -51.59
N LYS A 853 -12.44 13.18 -52.72
CA LYS A 853 -13.04 13.51 -54.03
C LYS A 853 -14.17 12.50 -54.25
N LEU A 854 -15.34 13.04 -54.61
CA LEU A 854 -16.62 12.38 -54.91
C LEU A 854 -16.50 10.93 -55.39
#